data_AF-A0A2I0EPT9-F1
#
_entry.id   AF-A0A2I0EPT9-F1
#
_cell.length_a   1.000
_cell.length_b   1.000
_cell.length_c   1.000
_cell.angle_alpha   90.00
_cell.angle_beta   90.00
_cell.angle_gamma   90.00
#
_symmetry.space_group_name_H-M   'P 1'
#
loop_
_entity.id
_entity.type
_entity.pdbx_description
1 polymer ?
#
loop_
_entity_poly.entity_id
_entity_poly.type
_entity_poly.pdbx_seq_one_letter_code
_entity_poly.pdbx_strand_id
1 'polypeptide(L)'
;MAIGFFILAILIQLAMVLAIFLLSLSRVTGSIVALVTVLVTAFISPWSLILGIPIALLCLVLLLTPLRQSLITKPVYKALGGAMPSMSDTEREALDAGTSWWEKELFMGAPNWDTFAKYPYPELSEEEQSFIDNEVEVLCAMLDEWKIHHEDKELSPEAWRFIKDNGFLGLIIPKEYGGLEFSSYAQSRVMSKIASRSPTAAVSCMVPNSLGPGELLMHYGTDAQKQRWLPGLAKGDEIPCFGLTGPEAGSDAGAIPDTGVVCYGMHEGEQVLGLCMNFSKRWITLAPIATVVGLAFKMYDPEGLLGDPKKTDYGITCALVPASHEGVITGPRHNPVGSPFMNGTVDGNDVFIPLDYIIGGVENAGRGWRMLMECLGVGRGISLPALSTSASEVAYLTVGAFAKVREQFKISIGKFEGIQDVTSSMASNTYMLEAFRHLVTCGLNQGGTPSVMTAMAKYYATETMRNVINDGMDVVGGRAVQMGPRNFLAIPYQSIPVSITVEGANILTRSLMIFGQGAMRCHPYLFDELQLLQSDDKEGALKEFDNLFFKHLGYTFNRGAKAFVAGYVGGSSHAPSFADSFTRPYYKDINRLSAGFALTADMALGLLAGDLKRKEMLSGRLADIHAHLFICTAILQFYEYGSKSEAERLHAEVALKNSLYTIQEAFLSLFANFPNRMAASVVSFVTFPSGRIFAPVSDELKRQLGDTFMDDFEANPFRDYLKTMVYYNTEPDDVNGRMENAYQTLLEVEPLWQKFKKAEHKDHFEGLTFEDHVVYASQNGDITEAEAEQLIRYNAIRFDSLLTDVFDKHLAEAQPRDNPHSLDNAVHKLTDYAQLKNQAQARNGVATDDSTQTADAVTADKQESTGDDNPDHGYESDGDVKMVSEQDTVEEVQEQADFKDVNPDAEALDPRRRDAETHLSERMSYNHSLHKTDPTSDKMIKETDSGIEKPDNHAEWQDGLRRDENDKI
;
A
#
# COMPACT_ATOMS: atom_id res chain seq x y z
N MET A 1 -1.61 -31.20 -54.10
CA MET A 1 -0.52 -31.96 -53.48
C MET A 1 0.75 -31.15 -53.27
N ALA A 2 1.36 -30.54 -54.31
CA ALA A 2 2.61 -29.77 -54.16
C ALA A 2 2.55 -28.63 -53.13
N ILE A 3 1.46 -27.86 -53.11
CA ILE A 3 1.23 -26.80 -52.10
C ILE A 3 1.11 -27.41 -50.68
N GLY A 4 0.45 -28.56 -50.54
CA GLY A 4 0.32 -29.26 -49.26
C GLY A 4 1.67 -29.76 -48.71
N PHE A 5 2.53 -30.33 -49.56
CA PHE A 5 3.89 -30.74 -49.17
C PHE A 5 4.78 -29.56 -48.83
N PHE A 6 4.62 -28.43 -49.53
CA PHE A 6 5.30 -27.19 -49.19
C PHE A 6 4.88 -26.66 -47.81
N ILE A 7 3.58 -26.55 -47.55
CA ILE A 7 3.06 -26.11 -46.24
C ILE A 7 3.54 -27.04 -45.13
N LEU A 8 3.45 -28.36 -45.33
CA LEU A 8 3.93 -29.36 -44.37
C LEU A 8 5.44 -29.20 -44.06
N ALA A 9 6.26 -29.02 -45.09
CA ALA A 9 7.70 -28.84 -44.93
C ALA A 9 8.04 -27.54 -44.15
N ILE A 10 7.31 -26.45 -44.41
CA ILE A 10 7.45 -25.20 -43.64
C ILE A 10 7.00 -25.39 -42.19
N LEU A 11 5.87 -26.05 -41.94
CA LEU A 11 5.40 -26.35 -40.59
C LEU A 11 6.41 -27.19 -39.81
N ILE A 12 7.06 -28.17 -40.45
CA ILE A 12 8.13 -28.97 -39.83
C ILE A 12 9.32 -28.08 -39.44
N GLN A 13 9.74 -27.16 -40.31
CA GLN A 13 10.83 -26.22 -39.99
C GLN A 13 10.46 -25.27 -38.85
N LEU A 14 9.24 -24.73 -38.83
CA LEU A 14 8.76 -23.86 -37.74
C LEU A 14 8.62 -24.63 -36.42
N ALA A 15 8.07 -25.83 -36.45
CA ALA A 15 7.97 -26.70 -35.28
C ALA A 15 9.35 -27.11 -34.74
N MET A 16 10.33 -27.32 -35.63
CA MET A 16 11.72 -27.57 -35.24
C MET A 16 12.33 -26.37 -34.53
N VAL A 17 12.18 -25.16 -35.06
CA VAL A 17 12.71 -23.94 -34.40
C VAL A 17 12.08 -23.78 -33.03
N LEU A 18 10.76 -23.95 -32.93
CA LEU A 18 10.05 -23.90 -31.66
C LEU A 18 10.57 -24.98 -30.68
N ALA A 19 10.75 -26.22 -31.14
CA ALA A 19 11.24 -27.33 -30.33
C ALA A 19 12.68 -27.12 -29.84
N ILE A 20 13.58 -26.59 -30.67
CA ILE A 20 14.96 -26.26 -30.27
C ILE A 20 14.95 -25.36 -29.04
N PHE A 21 14.15 -24.30 -29.07
CA PHE A 21 14.09 -23.34 -27.98
C PHE A 21 13.30 -23.86 -26.79
N LEU A 22 12.15 -24.53 -26.98
CA LEU A 22 11.37 -25.13 -25.89
C LEU A 22 12.17 -26.13 -25.06
N LEU A 23 12.97 -26.97 -25.74
CA LEU A 23 13.80 -28.00 -25.10
C LEU A 23 15.16 -27.47 -24.64
N SER A 24 15.42 -26.17 -24.77
CA SER A 24 16.67 -25.52 -24.39
C SER A 24 17.92 -26.23 -24.97
N LEU A 25 17.86 -26.67 -26.23
CA LEU A 25 18.99 -27.37 -26.85
C LEU A 25 20.21 -26.46 -26.94
N SER A 26 21.40 -27.04 -26.71
CA SER A 26 22.66 -26.28 -26.83
C SER A 26 22.78 -25.68 -28.23
N ARG A 27 23.47 -24.53 -28.36
CA ARG A 27 23.72 -23.86 -29.65
C ARG A 27 24.21 -24.84 -30.73
N VAL A 28 25.13 -25.74 -30.39
CA VAL A 28 25.69 -26.73 -31.31
C VAL A 28 24.64 -27.77 -31.70
N THR A 29 23.98 -28.37 -30.71
CA THR A 29 22.95 -29.40 -30.94
C THR A 29 21.78 -28.84 -31.75
N GLY A 30 21.27 -27.67 -31.39
CA GLY A 30 20.18 -26.99 -32.10
C GLY A 30 20.54 -26.66 -33.55
N SER A 31 21.76 -26.15 -33.79
CA SER A 31 22.23 -25.84 -35.16
C SER A 31 22.34 -27.10 -36.03
N ILE A 32 22.80 -28.22 -35.46
CA ILE A 32 22.87 -29.52 -36.17
C ILE A 32 21.46 -30.03 -36.48
N VAL A 33 20.56 -30.03 -35.49
CA VAL A 33 19.16 -30.44 -35.67
C VAL A 33 18.49 -29.61 -36.77
N ALA A 34 18.67 -28.29 -36.74
CA ALA A 34 18.12 -27.39 -37.75
C ALA A 34 18.65 -27.70 -39.15
N LEU A 35 19.97 -27.89 -39.32
CA LEU A 35 20.57 -28.26 -40.60
C LEU A 35 20.04 -29.60 -41.14
N VAL A 36 19.92 -30.61 -40.28
CA VAL A 36 19.34 -31.91 -40.65
C VAL A 36 17.88 -31.75 -41.07
N THR A 37 17.08 -30.99 -40.32
CA THR A 37 15.68 -30.73 -40.66
C THR A 37 15.53 -29.98 -41.99
N VAL A 38 16.38 -29.00 -42.27
CA VAL A 38 16.39 -28.29 -43.57
C VAL A 38 16.67 -29.27 -44.71
N LEU A 39 17.65 -30.17 -44.55
CA LEU A 39 17.96 -31.19 -45.56
C LEU A 39 16.78 -32.14 -45.77
N VAL A 40 16.18 -32.67 -44.70
CA VAL A 40 15.04 -33.60 -44.77
C VAL A 40 13.82 -32.93 -45.42
N THR A 41 13.51 -31.68 -45.06
CA THR A 41 12.35 -30.96 -45.60
C THR A 41 12.54 -30.55 -47.06
N ALA A 42 13.78 -30.35 -47.52
CA ALA A 42 14.08 -30.13 -48.94
C ALA A 42 13.71 -31.34 -49.81
N PHE A 43 13.82 -32.57 -49.27
CA PHE A 43 13.35 -33.78 -49.95
C PHE A 43 11.82 -33.91 -49.99
N ILE A 44 11.11 -33.33 -49.00
CA ILE A 44 9.63 -33.29 -48.98
C ILE A 44 9.11 -32.27 -50.00
N SER A 45 9.72 -31.09 -50.04
CA SER A 45 9.43 -30.05 -51.02
C SER A 45 10.65 -29.16 -51.22
N PRO A 46 11.22 -29.07 -52.45
CA PRO A 46 12.34 -28.18 -52.73
C PRO A 46 12.05 -26.71 -52.41
N TRP A 47 10.79 -26.29 -52.49
CA TRP A 47 10.34 -24.94 -52.15
C TRP A 47 10.54 -24.59 -50.67
N SER A 48 10.67 -25.58 -49.78
CA SER A 48 10.98 -25.35 -48.36
C SER A 48 12.36 -24.73 -48.14
N LEU A 49 13.25 -24.77 -49.14
CA LEU A 49 14.55 -24.11 -49.10
C LEU A 49 14.46 -22.58 -49.06
N ILE A 50 13.31 -21.98 -49.41
CA ILE A 50 13.08 -20.54 -49.25
C ILE A 50 13.29 -20.12 -47.78
N LEU A 51 12.79 -20.92 -46.84
CA LEU A 51 12.98 -20.72 -45.40
C LEU A 51 14.22 -21.49 -44.90
N GLY A 52 14.49 -22.66 -45.46
CA GLY A 52 15.58 -23.52 -45.05
C GLY A 52 16.98 -22.98 -45.33
N ILE A 53 17.23 -22.30 -46.45
CA ILE A 53 18.54 -21.70 -46.77
C ILE A 53 18.92 -20.61 -45.76
N PRO A 54 18.05 -19.62 -45.44
CA PRO A 54 18.33 -18.66 -44.38
C PRO A 54 18.67 -19.31 -43.04
N ILE A 55 17.89 -20.34 -42.63
CA ILE A 55 18.14 -21.08 -41.38
C ILE A 55 19.51 -21.78 -41.43
N ALA A 56 19.84 -22.44 -42.53
CA ALA A 56 21.10 -23.14 -42.70
C ALA A 56 22.30 -22.18 -42.67
N LEU A 57 22.20 -21.03 -43.35
CA LEU A 57 23.23 -20.00 -43.33
C LEU A 57 23.44 -19.43 -41.92
N LEU A 58 22.36 -19.16 -41.19
CA LEU A 58 22.44 -18.71 -39.80
C LEU A 58 23.13 -19.77 -38.92
N CYS A 59 22.75 -21.05 -39.05
CA CYS A 59 23.38 -22.15 -38.30
C CYS A 59 24.88 -22.26 -38.58
N LEU A 60 25.31 -22.07 -39.84
CA LEU A 60 26.73 -22.06 -40.20
C LEU A 60 27.48 -20.91 -39.54
N VAL A 61 26.88 -19.71 -39.47
CA VAL A 61 27.44 -18.57 -38.73
C VAL A 61 27.56 -18.87 -37.24
N LEU A 62 26.53 -19.48 -36.64
CA LEU A 62 26.52 -19.80 -35.20
C LEU A 62 27.55 -20.87 -34.79
N LEU A 63 27.79 -21.85 -35.67
CA LEU A 63 28.75 -22.95 -35.44
C LEU A 63 30.20 -22.50 -35.58
N LEU A 64 30.50 -21.60 -36.52
CA LEU A 64 31.86 -21.14 -36.78
C LEU A 64 32.22 -19.95 -35.88
N THR A 65 32.94 -20.20 -34.79
CA THR A 65 33.33 -19.17 -33.80
C THR A 65 33.93 -17.89 -34.41
N PRO A 66 34.89 -17.93 -35.37
CA PRO A 66 35.43 -16.71 -35.96
C PRO A 66 34.38 -15.90 -36.72
N LEU A 67 33.44 -16.59 -37.39
CA LEU A 67 32.38 -15.97 -38.16
C LEU A 67 31.32 -15.35 -37.24
N ARG A 68 30.91 -16.09 -36.19
CA ARG A 68 30.02 -15.62 -35.12
C ARG A 68 30.55 -14.36 -34.45
N GLN A 69 31.80 -14.40 -34.01
CA GLN A 69 32.41 -13.26 -33.31
C GLN A 69 32.54 -12.03 -34.21
N SER A 70 32.89 -12.23 -35.48
CA SER A 70 33.05 -11.13 -36.44
C SER A 70 31.72 -10.51 -36.85
N LEU A 71 30.70 -11.34 -37.17
CA LEU A 71 29.44 -10.88 -37.74
C LEU A 71 28.38 -10.49 -36.71
N ILE A 72 28.43 -11.04 -35.49
CA ILE A 72 27.41 -10.83 -34.46
C ILE A 72 28.01 -10.21 -33.21
N THR A 73 28.94 -10.91 -32.54
CA THR A 73 29.37 -10.55 -31.19
C THR A 73 30.11 -9.21 -31.14
N LYS A 74 31.09 -8.98 -32.01
CA LYS A 74 31.86 -7.72 -32.05
C LYS A 74 30.97 -6.49 -32.33
N PRO A 75 30.10 -6.51 -33.36
CA PRO A 75 29.13 -5.42 -33.56
C PRO A 75 28.25 -5.15 -32.34
N VAL A 76 27.70 -6.21 -31.72
CA VAL A 76 26.83 -6.08 -30.55
C VAL A 76 27.59 -5.53 -29.34
N TYR A 77 28.77 -6.07 -29.03
CA TYR A 77 29.62 -5.61 -27.93
C TYR A 77 29.96 -4.11 -28.08
N LYS A 78 30.27 -3.67 -29.31
CA LYS A 78 30.55 -2.26 -29.60
C LYS A 78 29.29 -1.38 -29.46
N ALA A 79 28.15 -1.84 -29.97
CA ALA A 79 26.89 -1.11 -29.89
C ALA A 79 26.41 -0.94 -28.43
N LEU A 80 26.41 -2.03 -27.66
CA LEU A 80 26.02 -2.02 -26.24
C LEU A 80 27.00 -1.20 -25.39
N GLY A 81 28.30 -1.36 -25.62
CA GLY A 81 29.32 -0.58 -24.92
C GLY A 81 29.21 0.93 -25.16
N GLY A 82 28.69 1.35 -26.32
CA GLY A 82 28.45 2.77 -26.63
C GLY A 82 27.09 3.31 -26.16
N ALA A 83 26.11 2.44 -25.93
CA ALA A 83 24.75 2.83 -25.55
C ALA A 83 24.52 2.83 -24.03
N MET A 84 25.36 2.13 -23.26
CA MET A 84 25.21 2.07 -21.81
C MET A 84 25.87 3.27 -21.13
N PRO A 85 25.15 3.98 -20.24
CA PRO A 85 25.74 5.05 -19.44
C PRO A 85 26.80 4.49 -18.49
N SER A 86 27.81 5.31 -18.17
CA SER A 86 28.73 5.02 -17.08
C SER A 86 27.95 4.94 -15.77
N MET A 87 28.11 3.84 -15.04
CA MET A 87 27.52 3.69 -13.71
C MET A 87 28.38 4.42 -12.70
N SER A 88 27.78 5.29 -11.88
CA SER A 88 28.49 5.92 -10.76
C SER A 88 28.91 4.87 -9.72
N ASP A 89 29.95 5.15 -8.93
CA ASP A 89 30.36 4.23 -7.87
C ASP A 89 29.24 4.01 -6.84
N THR A 90 28.46 5.06 -6.54
CA THR A 90 27.25 5.00 -5.70
C THR A 90 26.17 4.07 -6.27
N GLU A 91 25.93 4.09 -7.58
CA GLU A 91 24.98 3.17 -8.24
C GLU A 91 25.49 1.73 -8.24
N ARG A 92 26.80 1.52 -8.43
CA ARG A 92 27.42 0.20 -8.39
C ARG A 92 27.32 -0.41 -7.00
N GLU A 93 27.70 0.35 -5.97
CA GLU A 93 27.56 -0.08 -4.57
C GLU A 93 26.10 -0.40 -4.22
N ALA A 94 25.14 0.41 -4.65
CA ALA A 94 23.72 0.12 -4.44
C ALA A 94 23.26 -1.19 -5.11
N LEU A 95 23.86 -1.58 -6.24
CA LEU A 95 23.60 -2.85 -6.94
C LEU A 95 24.39 -4.04 -6.38
N ASP A 96 25.47 -3.81 -5.64
CA ASP A 96 26.23 -4.87 -4.96
C ASP A 96 25.70 -5.17 -3.54
N ALA A 97 25.12 -4.18 -2.87
CA ALA A 97 24.73 -4.23 -1.45
C ALA A 97 23.50 -5.12 -1.13
N GLY A 98 22.64 -5.38 -2.12
CA GLY A 98 21.36 -6.06 -1.99
C GLY A 98 21.32 -7.43 -2.67
N THR A 99 20.57 -8.37 -2.10
CA THR A 99 20.30 -9.69 -2.70
C THR A 99 18.97 -9.70 -3.47
N SER A 100 18.69 -10.82 -4.13
CA SER A 100 17.38 -11.14 -4.72
C SER A 100 16.91 -12.49 -4.16
N TRP A 101 15.60 -12.68 -4.09
CA TRP A 101 14.98 -13.87 -3.51
C TRP A 101 13.93 -14.46 -4.48
N TRP A 102 12.74 -14.82 -4.00
CA TRP A 102 11.71 -15.49 -4.77
C TRP A 102 11.21 -14.68 -5.97
N GLU A 103 11.19 -13.35 -5.87
CA GLU A 103 10.81 -12.47 -6.97
C GLU A 103 11.71 -12.67 -8.21
N LYS A 104 12.95 -13.13 -8.03
CA LYS A 104 13.85 -13.47 -9.14
C LYS A 104 13.34 -14.64 -9.98
N GLU A 105 12.84 -15.69 -9.36
CA GLU A 105 12.31 -16.88 -10.06
C GLU A 105 11.13 -16.51 -10.98
N LEU A 106 10.28 -15.59 -10.50
CA LEU A 106 9.17 -15.03 -11.26
C LEU A 106 9.64 -14.12 -12.40
N PHE A 107 10.69 -13.31 -12.17
CA PHE A 107 11.30 -12.49 -13.20
C PHE A 107 11.93 -13.33 -14.32
N MET A 108 12.59 -14.44 -13.96
CA MET A 108 13.27 -15.35 -14.90
C MET A 108 12.32 -16.15 -15.81
N GLY A 109 11.00 -16.04 -15.60
CA GLY A 109 10.02 -16.73 -16.43
C GLY A 109 10.00 -18.25 -16.24
N ALA A 110 10.46 -18.73 -15.08
CA ALA A 110 10.86 -20.11 -14.85
C ALA A 110 10.61 -20.65 -13.43
N PRO A 111 9.56 -20.22 -12.73
CA PRO A 111 9.51 -20.36 -11.28
C PRO A 111 9.72 -21.80 -10.81
N ASN A 112 10.72 -21.99 -9.94
CA ASN A 112 11.01 -23.28 -9.34
C ASN A 112 10.11 -23.55 -8.13
N TRP A 113 8.99 -24.21 -8.38
CA TRP A 113 8.01 -24.52 -7.35
C TRP A 113 8.48 -25.51 -6.28
N ASP A 114 9.48 -26.35 -6.57
CA ASP A 114 10.08 -27.25 -5.56
C ASP A 114 10.92 -26.47 -4.55
N THR A 115 11.50 -25.34 -4.97
CA THR A 115 12.20 -24.41 -4.07
C THR A 115 11.19 -23.59 -3.29
N PHE A 116 10.15 -23.08 -3.95
CA PHE A 116 9.06 -22.36 -3.29
C PHE A 116 8.41 -23.17 -2.18
N ALA A 117 8.15 -24.46 -2.43
CA ALA A 117 7.51 -25.35 -1.47
C ALA A 117 8.33 -25.60 -0.19
N LYS A 118 9.61 -25.21 -0.17
CA LYS A 118 10.51 -25.36 0.98
C LYS A 118 10.58 -24.10 1.84
N TYR A 119 10.06 -22.97 1.38
CA TYR A 119 10.07 -21.76 2.19
C TYR A 119 9.17 -21.97 3.41
N PRO A 120 9.67 -21.68 4.63
CA PRO A 120 8.89 -21.84 5.83
C PRO A 120 7.73 -20.85 5.85
N TYR A 121 6.60 -21.28 6.39
CA TYR A 121 5.55 -20.32 6.75
C TYR A 121 5.98 -19.62 8.05
N PRO A 122 5.91 -18.28 8.14
CA PRO A 122 6.29 -17.57 9.36
C PRO A 122 5.40 -17.95 10.53
N GLU A 123 6.01 -18.34 11.65
CA GLU A 123 5.34 -18.64 12.91
C GLU A 123 5.99 -17.82 14.03
N LEU A 124 5.21 -17.48 15.05
CA LEU A 124 5.72 -16.84 16.26
C LEU A 124 6.19 -17.92 17.22
N SER A 125 7.34 -17.70 17.85
CA SER A 125 7.75 -18.46 19.03
C SER A 125 6.83 -18.18 20.22
N GLU A 126 6.84 -19.06 21.23
CA GLU A 126 6.06 -18.87 22.46
C GLU A 126 6.36 -17.54 23.16
N GLU A 127 7.62 -17.09 23.13
CA GLU A 127 8.06 -15.82 23.71
C GLU A 127 7.53 -14.62 22.92
N GLU A 128 7.64 -14.65 21.58
CA GLU A 128 7.12 -13.58 20.72
C GLU A 128 5.59 -13.48 20.83
N GLN A 129 4.88 -14.62 20.84
CA GLN A 129 3.44 -14.66 21.04
C GLN A 129 3.06 -14.13 22.43
N SER A 130 3.76 -14.56 23.48
CA SER A 130 3.55 -14.05 24.84
C SER A 130 3.73 -12.54 24.91
N PHE A 131 4.73 -11.97 24.23
CA PHE A 131 4.95 -10.53 24.21
C PHE A 131 3.77 -9.76 23.59
N ILE A 132 3.23 -10.31 22.49
CA ILE A 132 2.07 -9.75 21.78
C ILE A 132 0.79 -9.86 22.62
N ASP A 133 0.64 -10.93 23.40
CA ASP A 133 -0.56 -11.20 24.20
C ASP A 133 -0.55 -10.51 25.57
N ASN A 134 0.61 -10.01 26.02
CA ASN A 134 0.75 -9.35 27.32
C ASN A 134 1.24 -7.90 27.15
N GLU A 135 2.52 -7.68 26.88
CA GLU A 135 3.13 -6.35 26.86
C GLU A 135 2.46 -5.44 25.80
N VAL A 136 2.22 -5.96 24.60
CA VAL A 136 1.57 -5.18 23.52
C VAL A 136 0.11 -4.87 23.87
N GLU A 137 -0.63 -5.82 24.45
CA GLU A 137 -2.00 -5.61 24.91
C GLU A 137 -2.08 -4.51 25.98
N VAL A 138 -1.19 -4.55 26.97
CA VAL A 138 -1.12 -3.55 28.02
C VAL A 138 -0.78 -2.17 27.45
N LEU A 139 0.20 -2.08 26.54
CA LEU A 139 0.52 -0.83 25.87
C LEU A 139 -0.70 -0.28 25.12
N CYS A 140 -1.39 -1.09 24.33
CA CYS A 140 -2.59 -0.65 23.61
C CYS A 140 -3.69 -0.15 24.54
N ALA A 141 -3.94 -0.83 25.67
CA ALA A 141 -4.92 -0.42 26.66
C ALA A 141 -4.60 0.94 27.33
N MET A 142 -3.33 1.35 27.36
CA MET A 142 -2.90 2.64 27.91
C MET A 142 -3.04 3.81 26.94
N LEU A 143 -3.22 3.53 25.64
CA LEU A 143 -3.18 4.54 24.59
C LEU A 143 -4.58 5.06 24.28
N ASP A 144 -4.68 6.37 24.08
CA ASP A 144 -5.86 7.06 23.54
C ASP A 144 -5.38 7.98 22.42
N GLU A 145 -5.62 7.57 21.18
CA GLU A 145 -5.12 8.29 20.01
C GLU A 145 -5.78 9.66 19.84
N TRP A 146 -7.04 9.81 20.26
CA TRP A 146 -7.73 11.10 20.21
C TRP A 146 -7.05 12.09 21.16
N LYS A 147 -6.81 11.68 22.40
CA LYS A 147 -6.11 12.47 23.41
C LYS A 147 -4.69 12.82 22.98
N ILE A 148 -3.94 11.84 22.46
CA ILE A 148 -2.58 12.04 21.90
C ILE A 148 -2.59 13.12 20.81
N HIS A 149 -3.55 13.06 19.88
CA HIS A 149 -3.66 14.02 18.77
C HIS A 149 -4.14 15.41 19.18
N HIS A 150 -5.06 15.53 20.14
CA HIS A 150 -5.79 16.77 20.38
C HIS A 150 -5.42 17.48 21.67
N GLU A 151 -5.08 16.73 22.71
CA GLU A 151 -4.76 17.27 24.04
C GLU A 151 -3.24 17.26 24.28
N ASP A 152 -2.63 16.08 24.31
CA ASP A 152 -1.25 15.91 24.78
C ASP A 152 -0.23 16.35 23.72
N LYS A 153 -0.55 16.18 22.43
CA LYS A 153 0.36 16.42 21.28
C LYS A 153 1.66 15.60 21.35
N GLU A 154 1.63 14.49 22.07
CA GLU A 154 2.68 13.48 22.17
C GLU A 154 2.15 12.24 22.93
N LEU A 155 2.96 11.20 23.05
CA LEU A 155 2.65 10.07 23.94
C LEU A 155 2.81 10.51 25.41
N SER A 156 1.96 9.98 26.29
CA SER A 156 2.05 10.28 27.72
C SER A 156 3.39 9.80 28.33
N PRO A 157 3.88 10.44 29.41
CA PRO A 157 5.08 9.98 30.12
C PRO A 157 4.98 8.53 30.59
N GLU A 158 3.79 8.08 30.98
CA GLU A 158 3.52 6.71 31.38
C GLU A 158 3.67 5.73 30.21
N ALA A 159 3.14 6.07 29.03
CA ALA A 159 3.31 5.26 27.83
C ALA A 159 4.77 5.19 27.39
N TRP A 160 5.49 6.32 27.39
CA TRP A 160 6.93 6.34 27.11
C TRP A 160 7.74 5.49 28.07
N ARG A 161 7.44 5.57 29.38
CA ARG A 161 8.11 4.72 30.38
C ARG A 161 7.82 3.25 30.11
N PHE A 162 6.56 2.89 29.85
CA PHE A 162 6.18 1.50 29.57
C PHE A 162 6.88 0.95 28.31
N ILE A 163 6.92 1.74 27.23
CA ILE A 163 7.62 1.39 25.98
C ILE A 163 9.10 1.06 26.25
N LYS A 164 9.79 1.90 27.03
CA LYS A 164 11.20 1.70 27.36
C LYS A 164 11.41 0.50 28.28
N ASP A 165 10.71 0.47 29.41
CA ASP A 165 10.89 -0.53 30.47
C ASP A 165 10.59 -1.97 29.99
N ASN A 166 9.76 -2.14 28.97
CA ASN A 166 9.38 -3.44 28.40
C ASN A 166 10.08 -3.76 27.05
N GLY A 167 11.10 -2.99 26.65
CA GLY A 167 11.95 -3.37 25.51
C GLY A 167 11.36 -3.15 24.12
N PHE A 168 10.30 -2.34 23.97
CA PHE A 168 9.70 -2.05 22.67
C PHE A 168 10.65 -1.36 21.68
N LEU A 169 11.73 -0.75 22.16
CA LEU A 169 12.73 -0.07 21.32
C LEU A 169 13.90 -1.00 20.91
N GLY A 170 13.93 -2.23 21.44
CA GLY A 170 15.03 -3.18 21.29
C GLY A 170 14.60 -4.56 20.79
N LEU A 171 13.53 -4.64 19.98
CA LEU A 171 12.99 -5.89 19.46
C LEU A 171 14.03 -6.66 18.65
N ILE A 172 14.85 -5.95 17.86
CA ILE A 172 15.84 -6.57 16.94
C ILE A 172 17.20 -6.84 17.59
N ILE A 173 17.46 -6.21 18.74
CA ILE A 173 18.78 -6.26 19.37
C ILE A 173 18.98 -7.65 19.99
N PRO A 174 20.16 -8.30 19.82
CA PRO A 174 20.43 -9.61 20.39
C PRO A 174 20.29 -9.64 21.90
N LYS A 175 19.85 -10.79 22.43
CA LYS A 175 19.67 -10.98 23.87
C LYS A 175 20.96 -10.78 24.68
N GLU A 176 22.12 -11.02 24.09
CA GLU A 176 23.42 -10.76 24.74
C GLU A 176 23.65 -9.28 25.08
N TYR A 177 23.00 -8.36 24.36
CA TYR A 177 23.00 -6.92 24.67
C TYR A 177 21.75 -6.49 25.44
N GLY A 178 20.88 -7.42 25.83
CA GLY A 178 19.65 -7.15 26.58
C GLY A 178 18.43 -6.78 25.73
N GLY A 179 18.48 -6.99 24.40
CA GLY A 179 17.31 -6.90 23.53
C GLY A 179 16.49 -8.19 23.47
N LEU A 180 15.51 -8.25 22.57
CA LEU A 180 14.58 -9.39 22.46
C LEU A 180 14.92 -10.39 21.35
N GLU A 181 15.69 -9.98 20.34
CA GLU A 181 16.07 -10.82 19.19
C GLU A 181 14.86 -11.42 18.43
N PHE A 182 13.80 -10.62 18.26
CA PHE A 182 12.57 -11.02 17.60
C PHE A 182 12.74 -11.14 16.09
N SER A 183 12.06 -12.14 15.52
CA SER A 183 11.99 -12.39 14.09
C SER A 183 11.32 -11.23 13.33
N SER A 184 11.58 -11.10 12.02
CA SER A 184 10.89 -10.09 11.18
C SER A 184 9.37 -10.20 11.24
N TYR A 185 8.84 -11.41 11.40
CA TYR A 185 7.41 -11.64 11.54
C TYR A 185 6.88 -11.12 12.88
N ALA A 186 7.56 -11.40 13.99
CA ALA A 186 7.20 -10.87 15.31
C ALA A 186 7.29 -9.35 15.36
N GLN A 187 8.36 -8.75 14.82
CA GLN A 187 8.47 -7.29 14.68
C GLN A 187 7.27 -6.71 13.92
N SER A 188 6.91 -7.32 12.78
CA SER A 188 5.73 -6.92 12.00
C SER A 188 4.45 -7.02 12.83
N ARG A 189 4.21 -8.13 13.54
CA ARG A 189 3.01 -8.33 14.36
C ARG A 189 2.92 -7.36 15.54
N VAL A 190 4.01 -7.12 16.26
CA VAL A 190 4.07 -6.16 17.37
C VAL A 190 3.70 -4.77 16.86
N MET A 191 4.33 -4.32 15.77
CA MET A 191 4.04 -3.00 15.20
C MET A 191 2.61 -2.88 14.65
N SER A 192 2.11 -3.92 13.97
CA SER A 192 0.73 -3.95 13.47
C SER A 192 -0.29 -3.85 14.61
N LYS A 193 -0.09 -4.60 15.70
CA LYS A 193 -1.03 -4.59 16.82
C LYS A 193 -1.03 -3.24 17.55
N ILE A 194 0.13 -2.63 17.77
CA ILE A 194 0.22 -1.25 18.30
C ILE A 194 -0.48 -0.26 17.34
N ALA A 195 -0.20 -0.35 16.04
CA ALA A 195 -0.77 0.53 15.03
C ALA A 195 -2.30 0.46 14.94
N SER A 196 -2.90 -0.69 15.29
CA SER A 196 -4.36 -0.87 15.30
C SER A 196 -5.05 0.01 16.34
N ARG A 197 -4.29 0.44 17.36
CA ARG A 197 -4.73 1.36 18.41
C ARG A 197 -4.18 2.76 18.23
N SER A 198 -2.88 2.87 17.94
CA SER A 198 -2.15 4.13 17.89
C SER A 198 -1.06 4.09 16.82
N PRO A 199 -1.31 4.68 15.63
CA PRO A 199 -0.27 4.92 14.65
C PRO A 199 0.90 5.74 15.21
N THR A 200 0.63 6.69 16.12
CA THR A 200 1.67 7.51 16.78
C THR A 200 2.65 6.66 17.61
N ALA A 201 2.13 5.76 18.45
CA ALA A 201 2.97 4.86 19.24
C ALA A 201 3.73 3.87 18.36
N ALA A 202 3.07 3.32 17.34
CA ALA A 202 3.71 2.39 16.41
C ALA A 202 4.91 3.03 15.70
N VAL A 203 4.75 4.23 15.12
CA VAL A 203 5.86 4.96 14.46
C VAL A 203 7.01 5.26 15.43
N SER A 204 6.68 5.57 16.69
CA SER A 204 7.68 5.83 17.73
C SER A 204 8.52 4.59 18.07
N CYS A 205 7.92 3.40 18.03
CA CYS A 205 8.63 2.13 18.23
C CYS A 205 9.30 1.60 16.94
N MET A 206 8.89 2.02 15.75
CA MET A 206 9.42 1.51 14.49
C MET A 206 10.86 1.92 14.19
N VAL A 207 11.21 3.19 14.40
CA VAL A 207 12.53 3.72 14.01
C VAL A 207 13.67 3.01 14.76
N PRO A 208 13.61 2.79 16.08
CA PRO A 208 14.65 2.05 16.80
C PRO A 208 14.82 0.60 16.35
N ASN A 209 13.77 0.00 15.76
CA ASN A 209 13.71 -1.38 15.29
C ASN A 209 13.81 -1.53 13.76
N SER A 210 14.20 -0.48 13.04
CA SER A 210 14.37 -0.51 11.59
C SER A 210 15.61 0.31 11.20
N LEU A 211 15.46 1.34 10.35
CA LEU A 211 16.56 2.24 9.97
C LEU A 211 16.97 3.14 11.15
N GLY A 212 17.66 2.54 12.11
CA GLY A 212 18.21 3.17 13.28
C GLY A 212 19.68 2.79 13.52
N PRO A 213 20.37 3.54 14.39
CA PRO A 213 21.66 3.17 14.97
C PRO A 213 21.78 1.71 15.42
N GLY A 214 20.70 1.12 15.97
CA GLY A 214 20.71 -0.27 16.41
C GLY A 214 21.07 -1.24 15.28
N GLU A 215 20.36 -1.17 14.16
CA GLU A 215 20.59 -2.06 13.02
C GLU A 215 21.99 -1.84 12.38
N LEU A 216 22.37 -0.58 12.18
CA LEU A 216 23.71 -0.25 11.66
C LEU A 216 24.84 -0.75 12.57
N LEU A 217 24.68 -0.64 13.89
CA LEU A 217 25.66 -1.12 14.86
C LEU A 217 25.77 -2.63 14.86
N MET A 218 24.66 -3.38 14.75
CA MET A 218 24.70 -4.84 14.70
C MET A 218 25.52 -5.34 13.51
N HIS A 219 25.32 -4.75 12.33
CA HIS A 219 25.98 -5.18 11.09
C HIS A 219 27.40 -4.62 10.92
N TYR A 220 27.63 -3.36 11.29
CA TYR A 220 28.88 -2.66 10.96
C TYR A 220 29.60 -2.06 12.15
N GLY A 221 28.98 -1.98 13.32
CA GLY A 221 29.61 -1.42 14.53
C GLY A 221 30.83 -2.23 14.98
N THR A 222 31.83 -1.54 15.51
CA THR A 222 32.96 -2.20 16.19
C THR A 222 32.48 -2.87 17.48
N ASP A 223 33.24 -3.83 18.01
CA ASP A 223 32.90 -4.47 19.30
C ASP A 223 32.75 -3.44 20.42
N ALA A 224 33.61 -2.41 20.45
CA ALA A 224 33.51 -1.32 21.42
C ALA A 224 32.21 -0.51 21.27
N GLN A 225 31.82 -0.17 20.03
CA GLN A 225 30.57 0.54 19.76
C GLN A 225 29.35 -0.31 20.15
N LYS A 226 29.36 -1.60 19.79
CA LYS A 226 28.29 -2.55 20.15
C LYS A 226 28.10 -2.63 21.66
N GLN A 227 29.18 -2.82 22.41
CA GLN A 227 29.13 -2.91 23.87
C GLN A 227 28.71 -1.60 24.55
N ARG A 228 29.03 -0.43 23.97
CA ARG A 228 28.61 0.87 24.51
C ARG A 228 27.15 1.19 24.26
N TRP A 229 26.67 0.95 23.04
CA TRP A 229 25.41 1.53 22.56
C TRP A 229 24.25 0.53 22.58
N LEU A 230 24.45 -0.72 22.17
CA LEU A 230 23.36 -1.69 22.05
C LEU A 230 22.63 -1.93 23.38
N PRO A 231 23.31 -2.03 24.55
CA PRO A 231 22.60 -2.19 25.82
C PRO A 231 21.73 -1.00 26.22
N GLY A 232 22.17 0.22 25.92
CA GLY A 232 21.39 1.44 26.19
C GLY A 232 20.19 1.57 25.26
N LEU A 233 20.38 1.21 23.98
CA LEU A 233 19.31 1.17 22.98
C LEU A 233 18.24 0.13 23.34
N ALA A 234 18.66 -1.06 23.77
CA ALA A 234 17.76 -2.14 24.15
C ALA A 234 16.87 -1.79 25.35
N LYS A 235 17.43 -1.11 26.35
CA LYS A 235 16.70 -0.66 27.55
C LYS A 235 15.86 0.60 27.32
N GLY A 236 16.06 1.28 26.19
CA GLY A 236 15.47 2.60 25.93
C GLY A 236 16.09 3.74 26.76
N ASP A 237 17.22 3.51 27.43
CA ASP A 237 18.05 4.57 28.03
C ASP A 237 18.58 5.50 26.94
N GLU A 238 18.87 4.92 25.77
CA GLU A 238 19.25 5.64 24.57
C GLU A 238 18.08 5.66 23.57
N ILE A 239 17.59 6.85 23.21
CA ILE A 239 16.55 7.03 22.19
C ILE A 239 17.23 7.44 20.89
N PRO A 240 17.23 6.58 19.86
CA PRO A 240 17.93 6.89 18.63
C PRO A 240 17.08 7.69 17.64
N CYS A 241 17.73 8.52 16.84
CA CYS A 241 17.19 9.02 15.57
C CYS A 241 18.22 8.90 14.43
N PHE A 242 17.77 8.99 13.17
CA PHE A 242 18.67 8.90 12.01
C PHE A 242 18.52 10.07 11.03
N GLY A 243 19.54 10.93 10.97
CA GLY A 243 19.64 12.09 10.11
C GLY A 243 20.22 11.78 8.73
N LEU A 244 19.35 11.39 7.79
CA LEU A 244 19.70 11.27 6.36
C LEU A 244 19.24 12.50 5.57
N THR A 245 17.95 12.79 5.64
CA THR A 245 17.27 13.81 4.83
C THR A 245 17.60 15.22 5.25
N GLY A 246 17.87 16.09 4.27
CA GLY A 246 18.12 17.51 4.46
C GLY A 246 17.24 18.40 3.57
N PRO A 247 17.43 19.73 3.61
CA PRO A 247 16.72 20.67 2.74
C PRO A 247 16.86 20.39 1.25
N GLU A 248 18.07 20.04 0.80
CA GLU A 248 18.41 19.86 -0.61
C GLU A 248 18.31 18.41 -1.11
N ALA A 249 18.33 17.43 -0.20
CA ALA A 249 18.37 16.01 -0.54
C ALA A 249 17.35 15.20 0.27
N GLY A 250 16.43 14.56 -0.44
CA GLY A 250 15.48 13.58 0.10
C GLY A 250 15.55 12.28 -0.70
N SER A 251 14.80 12.21 -1.80
CA SER A 251 14.83 11.08 -2.72
C SER A 251 16.21 10.81 -3.35
N ASP A 252 16.95 11.86 -3.68
CA ASP A 252 18.34 11.78 -4.14
C ASP A 252 19.30 11.81 -2.94
N ALA A 253 19.22 10.77 -2.10
CA ALA A 253 20.00 10.68 -0.88
C ALA A 253 21.52 10.57 -1.12
N GLY A 254 21.95 10.21 -2.35
CA GLY A 254 23.36 10.22 -2.74
C GLY A 254 23.94 11.64 -2.86
N ALA A 255 23.08 12.65 -3.04
CA ALA A 255 23.47 14.03 -3.29
C ALA A 255 23.52 14.91 -2.03
N ILE A 256 23.45 14.34 -0.81
CA ILE A 256 23.48 15.12 0.44
C ILE A 256 24.63 16.15 0.47
N PRO A 257 24.38 17.39 0.94
CA PRO A 257 25.40 18.45 1.02
C PRO A 257 26.17 18.44 2.35
N ASP A 258 25.69 17.68 3.34
CA ASP A 258 26.30 17.63 4.67
C ASP A 258 27.73 17.09 4.61
N THR A 259 28.64 17.67 5.39
CA THR A 259 30.08 17.40 5.29
C THR A 259 30.71 17.01 6.62
N GLY A 260 31.78 16.22 6.53
CA GLY A 260 32.71 15.95 7.62
C GLY A 260 34.13 16.01 7.11
N VAL A 261 34.89 17.03 7.53
CA VAL A 261 36.28 17.25 7.08
C VAL A 261 37.25 16.77 8.14
N VAL A 262 38.16 15.87 7.79
CA VAL A 262 39.16 15.33 8.72
C VAL A 262 40.07 16.45 9.20
N CYS A 263 40.17 16.62 10.52
CA CYS A 263 41.02 17.62 11.15
C CYS A 263 41.44 17.21 12.57
N TYR A 264 42.43 17.90 13.13
CA TYR A 264 42.73 17.80 14.56
C TYR A 264 41.78 18.70 15.37
N GLY A 265 41.34 18.22 16.52
CA GLY A 265 40.52 18.98 17.46
C GLY A 265 40.69 18.47 18.89
N MET A 266 40.08 19.15 19.85
CA MET A 266 40.11 18.75 21.24
C MET A 266 38.91 17.85 21.56
N HIS A 267 39.15 16.70 22.18
CA HIS A 267 38.11 15.82 22.72
C HIS A 267 38.57 15.31 24.09
N GLU A 268 37.71 15.43 25.11
CA GLU A 268 38.01 15.02 26.49
C GLU A 268 39.35 15.57 27.06
N GLY A 269 39.75 16.76 26.60
CA GLY A 269 40.99 17.41 27.05
C GLY A 269 42.26 16.95 26.33
N GLU A 270 42.15 16.07 25.33
CA GLU A 270 43.26 15.63 24.48
C GLU A 270 43.09 16.11 23.04
N GLN A 271 44.20 16.39 22.35
CA GLN A 271 44.19 16.70 20.93
C GLN A 271 44.13 15.38 20.15
N VAL A 272 43.02 15.14 19.46
CA VAL A 272 42.77 13.92 18.69
C VAL A 272 42.45 14.24 17.24
N LEU A 273 42.57 13.23 16.38
CA LEU A 273 42.10 13.31 15.00
C LEU A 273 40.59 13.02 14.96
N GLY A 274 39.84 13.86 14.25
CA GLY A 274 38.39 13.82 14.18
C GLY A 274 37.86 14.39 12.88
N LEU A 275 36.59 14.79 12.90
CA LEU A 275 35.88 15.41 11.80
C LEU A 275 35.29 16.74 12.27
N CYS A 276 35.51 17.81 11.51
CA CYS A 276 34.71 19.02 11.59
C CYS A 276 33.46 18.86 10.73
N MET A 277 32.30 18.86 11.36
CA MET A 277 31.03 18.47 10.78
C MET A 277 30.13 19.69 10.55
N ASN A 278 29.50 19.73 9.38
CA ASN A 278 28.46 20.71 9.03
C ASN A 278 27.27 19.97 8.45
N PHE A 279 26.11 20.06 9.11
CA PHE A 279 24.91 19.34 8.71
C PHE A 279 23.63 20.09 9.09
N SER A 280 22.61 19.91 8.27
CA SER A 280 21.25 20.40 8.55
C SER A 280 20.24 19.37 8.06
N LYS A 281 19.66 18.66 9.02
CA LYS A 281 18.74 17.55 8.78
C LYS A 281 17.32 17.94 9.17
N ARG A 282 16.34 17.45 8.43
CA ARG A 282 14.92 17.71 8.66
C ARG A 282 14.08 16.45 8.54
N TRP A 283 12.90 16.51 9.14
CA TRP A 283 11.94 15.41 9.18
C TRP A 283 12.48 14.17 9.88
N ILE A 284 13.33 14.38 10.88
CA ILE A 284 14.00 13.29 11.59
C ILE A 284 13.10 12.82 12.73
N THR A 285 12.54 11.62 12.57
CA THR A 285 11.70 10.98 13.59
C THR A 285 12.52 10.72 14.85
N LEU A 286 11.90 10.93 16.01
CA LEU A 286 12.47 10.93 17.37
C LEU A 286 13.50 12.02 17.70
N ALA A 287 13.99 12.81 16.74
CA ALA A 287 15.02 13.83 16.99
C ALA A 287 14.75 14.78 18.18
N PRO A 288 13.53 15.28 18.42
CA PRO A 288 13.24 16.16 19.56
C PRO A 288 13.53 15.56 20.94
N ILE A 289 13.52 14.23 21.05
CA ILE A 289 13.75 13.49 22.30
C ILE A 289 14.93 12.51 22.19
N ALA A 290 15.70 12.59 21.12
CA ALA A 290 16.80 11.67 20.88
C ALA A 290 17.94 11.92 21.86
N THR A 291 18.55 10.84 22.35
CA THR A 291 19.79 10.90 23.13
C THR A 291 21.01 10.59 22.26
N VAL A 292 20.79 9.94 21.10
CA VAL A 292 21.84 9.59 20.15
C VAL A 292 21.34 9.76 18.71
N VAL A 293 22.20 10.31 17.86
CA VAL A 293 21.90 10.68 16.48
C VAL A 293 22.82 9.90 15.54
N GLY A 294 22.26 9.02 14.71
CA GLY A 294 22.94 8.51 13.53
C GLY A 294 22.92 9.58 12.43
N LEU A 295 24.07 9.87 11.80
CA LEU A 295 24.20 10.90 10.77
C LEU A 295 24.87 10.34 9.52
N ALA A 296 24.29 10.65 8.36
CA ALA A 296 24.93 10.44 7.06
C ALA A 296 25.44 11.77 6.48
N PHE A 297 26.69 11.78 6.00
CA PHE A 297 27.38 12.96 5.49
C PHE A 297 28.46 12.55 4.47
N LYS A 298 28.94 13.50 3.65
CA LYS A 298 30.09 13.30 2.76
C LYS A 298 31.38 13.62 3.49
N MET A 299 32.31 12.67 3.48
CA MET A 299 33.56 12.77 4.21
C MET A 299 34.72 13.18 3.31
N TYR A 300 35.53 14.13 3.78
CA TYR A 300 36.69 14.66 3.06
C TYR A 300 37.95 14.65 3.92
N ASP A 301 39.09 14.31 3.34
CA ASP A 301 40.42 14.39 3.94
C ASP A 301 41.38 15.17 3.03
N PRO A 302 41.23 16.50 2.92
CA PRO A 302 42.03 17.32 2.02
C PRO A 302 43.53 17.34 2.37
N GLU A 303 43.87 17.05 3.63
CA GLU A 303 45.24 17.07 4.15
C GLU A 303 45.91 15.67 4.14
N GLY A 304 45.16 14.61 3.80
CA GLY A 304 45.68 13.23 3.76
C GLY A 304 46.07 12.69 5.13
N LEU A 305 45.40 13.14 6.19
CA LEU A 305 45.69 12.79 7.58
C LEU A 305 45.38 11.32 7.89
N LEU A 306 44.59 10.64 7.06
CA LEU A 306 44.29 9.21 7.14
C LEU A 306 45.29 8.32 6.38
N GLY A 307 46.32 8.90 5.77
CA GLY A 307 47.50 8.17 5.26
C GLY A 307 47.61 8.03 3.74
N ASP A 308 46.56 8.34 2.96
CA ASP A 308 46.65 8.44 1.49
C ASP A 308 46.39 9.88 1.01
N PRO A 309 47.44 10.67 0.72
CA PRO A 309 47.30 12.05 0.26
C PRO A 309 46.57 12.21 -1.08
N LYS A 310 46.35 11.12 -1.83
CA LYS A 310 45.63 11.16 -3.11
C LYS A 310 44.13 10.95 -2.95
N LYS A 311 43.69 10.42 -1.81
CA LYS A 311 42.28 10.16 -1.53
C LYS A 311 41.72 11.28 -0.67
N THR A 312 41.18 12.31 -1.30
CA THR A 312 40.61 13.47 -0.60
C THR A 312 39.10 13.38 -0.40
N ASP A 313 38.37 12.70 -1.28
CA ASP A 313 36.95 12.41 -1.15
C ASP A 313 36.77 10.94 -0.79
N TYR A 314 36.13 10.67 0.34
CA TYR A 314 35.83 9.32 0.79
C TYR A 314 34.44 8.88 0.37
N GLY A 315 33.53 9.80 0.02
CA GLY A 315 32.12 9.52 -0.23
C GLY A 315 31.28 9.59 1.04
N ILE A 316 30.11 8.95 1.01
CA ILE A 316 29.15 8.99 2.12
C ILE A 316 29.67 8.12 3.27
N THR A 317 29.68 8.69 4.47
CA THR A 317 30.05 8.04 5.74
C THR A 317 28.89 8.17 6.73
N CYS A 318 28.74 7.17 7.59
CA CYS A 318 27.79 7.19 8.70
C CYS A 318 28.54 7.33 10.03
N ALA A 319 28.09 8.22 10.90
CA ALA A 319 28.58 8.37 12.26
C ALA A 319 27.44 8.27 13.27
N LEU A 320 27.78 7.95 14.52
CA LEU A 320 26.86 7.93 15.64
C LEU A 320 27.33 8.93 16.70
N VAL A 321 26.51 9.95 16.96
CA VAL A 321 26.89 11.11 17.78
C VAL A 321 25.90 11.25 18.94
N PRO A 322 26.35 11.43 20.19
CA PRO A 322 25.46 11.78 21.29
C PRO A 322 24.68 13.07 20.96
N ALA A 323 23.37 13.11 21.22
CA ALA A 323 22.55 14.29 20.98
C ALA A 323 22.97 15.48 21.88
N SER A 324 23.60 15.20 23.01
CA SER A 324 24.17 16.19 23.92
C SER A 324 25.57 16.67 23.53
N HIS A 325 26.14 16.17 22.43
CA HIS A 325 27.48 16.55 22.00
C HIS A 325 27.55 18.04 21.65
N GLU A 326 28.66 18.70 22.01
CA GLU A 326 28.79 20.15 21.86
C GLU A 326 28.58 20.58 20.40
N GLY A 327 27.66 21.52 20.18
CA GLY A 327 27.32 22.06 18.86
C GLY A 327 26.25 21.28 18.09
N VAL A 328 25.83 20.09 18.56
CA VAL A 328 24.65 19.39 18.03
C VAL A 328 23.39 20.04 18.58
N ILE A 329 22.46 20.42 17.70
CA ILE A 329 21.20 21.07 18.06
C ILE A 329 20.04 20.16 17.66
N THR A 330 19.25 19.77 18.65
CA THR A 330 17.97 19.06 18.49
C THR A 330 16.86 19.82 19.23
N GLY A 331 15.60 19.55 18.94
CA GLY A 331 14.47 20.04 19.76
C GLY A 331 13.26 20.59 19.01
N PRO A 332 13.40 21.45 17.98
CA PRO A 332 12.26 21.94 17.21
C PRO A 332 11.47 20.79 16.58
N ARG A 333 10.14 20.84 16.69
CA ARG A 333 9.22 19.82 16.16
C ARG A 333 8.63 20.23 14.81
N HIS A 334 8.58 19.28 13.88
CA HIS A 334 7.66 19.33 12.75
C HIS A 334 6.29 18.77 13.15
N ASN A 335 5.27 19.07 12.36
CA ASN A 335 3.92 18.54 12.52
C ASN A 335 3.50 17.76 11.24
N PRO A 336 3.82 16.46 11.13
CA PRO A 336 3.53 15.66 9.94
C PRO A 336 2.03 15.42 9.76
N VAL A 337 1.37 16.31 9.03
CA VAL A 337 -0.06 16.20 8.68
C VAL A 337 -0.96 16.09 9.94
N GLY A 338 -0.53 16.62 11.09
CA GLY A 338 -1.29 16.55 12.35
C GLY A 338 -0.98 15.33 13.22
N SER A 339 -0.18 14.37 12.77
CA SER A 339 0.25 13.22 13.58
C SER A 339 1.34 13.63 14.57
N PRO A 340 1.13 13.50 15.89
CA PRO A 340 1.98 14.09 16.91
C PRO A 340 3.17 13.21 17.34
N PHE A 341 3.62 12.26 16.51
CA PHE A 341 4.86 11.53 16.80
C PHE A 341 6.05 12.50 16.80
N MET A 342 7.08 12.20 17.59
CA MET A 342 8.25 13.07 17.68
C MET A 342 8.96 13.11 16.33
N ASN A 343 9.06 14.29 15.73
CA ASN A 343 9.72 14.51 14.45
C ASN A 343 10.28 15.93 14.43
N GLY A 344 11.53 16.13 14.00
CA GLY A 344 12.21 17.41 14.18
C GLY A 344 13.38 17.64 13.22
N THR A 345 14.22 18.63 13.56
CA THR A 345 15.49 18.90 12.89
C THR A 345 16.67 18.38 13.72
N VAL A 346 17.79 18.18 13.05
CA VAL A 346 19.10 17.97 13.68
C VAL A 346 20.12 18.82 12.94
N ASP A 347 20.71 19.80 13.61
CA ASP A 347 21.57 20.80 13.00
C ASP A 347 22.92 20.86 13.71
N GLY A 348 23.96 21.24 12.97
CA GLY A 348 25.31 21.41 13.50
C GLY A 348 26.18 22.22 12.55
N ASN A 349 26.91 23.19 13.11
CA ASN A 349 27.84 24.03 12.38
C ASN A 349 29.21 23.99 13.07
N ASP A 350 30.24 23.59 12.33
CA ASP A 350 31.61 23.39 12.82
C ASP A 350 31.71 22.48 14.06
N VAL A 351 30.93 21.39 14.07
CA VAL A 351 30.88 20.43 15.17
C VAL A 351 32.05 19.46 15.08
N PHE A 352 32.96 19.46 16.05
CA PHE A 352 34.06 18.49 16.08
C PHE A 352 33.63 17.16 16.71
N ILE A 353 33.77 16.05 15.98
CA ILE A 353 33.59 14.69 16.52
C ILE A 353 34.86 13.85 16.34
N PRO A 354 35.22 12.98 17.29
CA PRO A 354 36.35 12.06 17.12
C PRO A 354 36.05 10.98 16.05
N LEU A 355 37.11 10.43 15.43
CA LEU A 355 36.97 9.44 14.34
C LEU A 355 36.34 8.11 14.78
N ASP A 356 36.37 7.77 16.06
CA ASP A 356 35.75 6.58 16.64
C ASP A 356 34.22 6.63 16.64
N TYR A 357 33.62 7.80 16.38
CA TYR A 357 32.18 7.95 16.18
C TYR A 357 31.73 7.46 14.79
N ILE A 358 32.64 7.28 13.83
CA ILE A 358 32.32 6.65 12.54
C ILE A 358 31.87 5.21 12.81
N ILE A 359 30.70 4.82 12.28
CA ILE A 359 30.15 3.47 12.51
C ILE A 359 31.08 2.43 11.87
N GLY A 360 31.63 1.54 12.70
CA GLY A 360 32.67 0.58 12.30
C GLY A 360 34.07 1.16 12.14
N GLY A 361 34.29 2.38 12.61
CA GLY A 361 35.57 3.06 12.61
C GLY A 361 36.04 3.55 11.23
N VAL A 362 37.28 4.02 11.17
CA VAL A 362 37.88 4.61 9.96
C VAL A 362 37.90 3.64 8.78
N GLU A 363 37.94 2.32 9.02
CA GLU A 363 37.88 1.29 7.96
C GLU A 363 36.59 1.35 7.12
N ASN A 364 35.55 1.93 7.70
CA ASN A 364 34.24 2.10 7.11
C ASN A 364 33.97 3.52 6.58
N ALA A 365 34.97 4.40 6.63
CA ALA A 365 34.90 5.71 5.98
C ALA A 365 34.63 5.55 4.46
N GLY A 366 33.59 6.21 3.97
CA GLY A 366 33.15 6.14 2.58
C GLY A 366 32.21 4.99 2.23
N ARG A 367 31.93 4.08 3.17
CA ARG A 367 31.04 2.92 2.96
C ARG A 367 29.60 3.15 3.46
N GLY A 368 29.29 4.36 3.89
CA GLY A 368 27.98 4.70 4.47
C GLY A 368 26.83 4.49 3.50
N TRP A 369 27.02 4.77 2.20
CA TRP A 369 25.96 4.55 1.20
C TRP A 369 25.54 3.08 1.09
N ARG A 370 26.52 2.18 1.04
CA ARG A 370 26.30 0.73 1.05
C ARG A 370 25.52 0.30 2.31
N MET A 371 25.93 0.77 3.49
CA MET A 371 25.25 0.46 4.76
C MET A 371 23.78 0.91 4.73
N LEU A 372 23.53 2.13 4.24
CA LEU A 372 22.17 2.66 4.12
C LEU A 372 21.32 1.81 3.17
N MET A 373 21.85 1.39 2.02
CA MET A 373 21.12 0.55 1.07
C MET A 373 20.83 -0.85 1.62
N GLU A 374 21.73 -1.40 2.44
CA GLU A 374 21.56 -2.70 3.11
C GLU A 374 20.50 -2.64 4.22
N CYS A 375 20.51 -1.60 5.09
CA CYS A 375 19.59 -1.49 6.22
C CYS A 375 18.21 -0.86 5.88
N LEU A 376 18.08 -0.07 4.80
CA LEU A 376 16.78 0.48 4.37
C LEU A 376 15.75 -0.59 3.97
N GLY A 377 16.19 -1.82 3.70
CA GLY A 377 15.31 -2.93 3.34
C GLY A 377 14.29 -3.27 4.43
N VAL A 378 14.69 -3.19 5.70
CA VAL A 378 13.86 -3.59 6.86
C VAL A 378 12.67 -2.66 7.04
N GLY A 379 12.88 -1.34 7.05
CA GLY A 379 11.79 -0.35 7.17
C GLY A 379 10.74 -0.49 6.06
N ARG A 380 11.20 -0.76 4.83
CA ARG A 380 10.35 -1.00 3.66
C ARG A 380 9.62 -2.34 3.68
N GLY A 381 10.26 -3.38 4.22
CA GLY A 381 9.76 -4.76 4.24
C GLY A 381 8.89 -5.10 5.45
N ILE A 382 9.05 -4.41 6.57
CA ILE A 382 8.39 -4.74 7.84
C ILE A 382 7.53 -3.58 8.33
N SER A 383 8.10 -2.41 8.59
CA SER A 383 7.43 -1.33 9.34
C SER A 383 6.23 -0.74 8.60
N LEU A 384 6.42 -0.19 7.40
CA LEU A 384 5.31 0.39 6.63
C LEU A 384 4.28 -0.65 6.17
N PRO A 385 4.67 -1.86 5.75
CA PRO A 385 3.72 -2.94 5.51
C PRO A 385 2.92 -3.32 6.76
N ALA A 386 3.53 -3.37 7.95
CA ALA A 386 2.83 -3.66 9.21
C ALA A 386 1.73 -2.63 9.52
N LEU A 387 2.03 -1.33 9.40
CA LEU A 387 1.04 -0.25 9.53
C LEU A 387 -0.08 -0.40 8.50
N SER A 388 0.28 -0.67 7.24
CA SER A 388 -0.65 -0.76 6.12
C SER A 388 -1.63 -1.93 6.26
N THR A 389 -1.12 -3.09 6.65
CA THR A 389 -1.94 -4.27 6.96
C THR A 389 -2.86 -3.97 8.14
N SER A 390 -2.32 -3.49 9.26
CA SER A 390 -3.11 -3.17 10.47
C SER A 390 -4.28 -2.21 10.22
N ALA A 391 -4.02 -1.12 9.49
CA ALA A 391 -5.06 -0.16 9.14
C ALA A 391 -6.19 -0.82 8.31
N SER A 392 -5.85 -1.77 7.44
CA SER A 392 -6.83 -2.53 6.66
C SER A 392 -7.57 -3.58 7.51
N GLU A 393 -6.89 -4.23 8.46
CA GLU A 393 -7.50 -5.18 9.40
C GLU A 393 -8.55 -4.48 10.29
N VAL A 394 -8.21 -3.33 10.87
CA VAL A 394 -9.14 -2.52 11.68
C VAL A 394 -10.29 -2.00 10.83
N ALA A 395 -10.01 -1.49 9.62
CA ALA A 395 -11.06 -1.04 8.71
C ALA A 395 -12.00 -2.17 8.30
N TYR A 396 -11.48 -3.37 8.02
CA TYR A 396 -12.30 -4.55 7.74
C TYR A 396 -13.29 -4.83 8.88
N LEU A 397 -12.78 -4.90 10.12
CA LEU A 397 -13.59 -5.24 11.29
C LEU A 397 -14.66 -4.18 11.56
N THR A 398 -14.25 -2.91 11.63
CA THR A 398 -15.11 -1.78 12.00
C THR A 398 -16.10 -1.39 10.91
N VAL A 399 -15.68 -1.38 9.63
CA VAL A 399 -16.56 -1.07 8.50
C VAL A 399 -17.52 -2.24 8.24
N GLY A 400 -17.09 -3.48 8.39
CA GLY A 400 -17.97 -4.65 8.30
C GLY A 400 -19.07 -4.62 9.37
N ALA A 401 -18.70 -4.32 10.62
CA ALA A 401 -19.63 -4.12 11.72
C ALA A 401 -20.60 -2.96 11.43
N PHE A 402 -20.09 -1.81 11.00
CA PHE A 402 -20.92 -0.66 10.65
C PHE A 402 -21.88 -0.96 9.50
N ALA A 403 -21.41 -1.63 8.44
CA ALA A 403 -22.23 -1.98 7.28
C ALA A 403 -23.40 -2.89 7.64
N LYS A 404 -23.17 -3.83 8.57
CA LYS A 404 -24.21 -4.71 9.12
C LYS A 404 -25.21 -3.93 10.01
N VAL A 405 -24.72 -3.11 10.94
CA VAL A 405 -25.53 -2.43 11.97
C VAL A 405 -26.32 -1.24 11.44
N ARG A 406 -25.73 -0.47 10.52
CA ARG A 406 -26.36 0.73 9.95
C ARG A 406 -27.47 0.33 8.98
N GLU A 407 -28.68 0.81 9.24
CA GLU A 407 -29.81 0.65 8.32
C GLU A 407 -30.11 1.95 7.56
N GLN A 408 -30.38 1.84 6.26
CA GLN A 408 -31.01 2.87 5.42
C GLN A 408 -32.02 2.20 4.50
N PHE A 409 -33.08 2.93 4.13
CA PHE A 409 -34.17 2.37 3.32
C PHE A 409 -34.70 1.02 3.86
N LYS A 410 -34.76 0.91 5.21
CA LYS A 410 -35.27 -0.24 5.97
C LYS A 410 -34.43 -1.54 5.91
N ILE A 411 -33.22 -1.50 5.38
CA ILE A 411 -32.29 -2.64 5.36
C ILE A 411 -30.88 -2.23 5.79
N SER A 412 -30.06 -3.19 6.20
CA SER A 412 -28.62 -3.00 6.43
C SER A 412 -27.95 -2.43 5.17
N ILE A 413 -27.09 -1.43 5.34
CA ILE A 413 -26.44 -0.77 4.20
C ILE A 413 -25.51 -1.71 3.43
N GLY A 414 -24.92 -2.71 4.09
CA GLY A 414 -24.08 -3.70 3.40
C GLY A 414 -24.84 -4.63 2.46
N LYS A 415 -26.17 -4.54 2.38
CA LYS A 415 -26.99 -5.26 1.39
C LYS A 415 -27.21 -4.47 0.09
N PHE A 416 -26.77 -3.22 0.00
CA PHE A 416 -26.81 -2.47 -1.26
C PHE A 416 -25.63 -2.88 -2.15
N GLU A 417 -25.89 -3.20 -3.42
CA GLU A 417 -24.86 -3.65 -4.37
C GLU A 417 -23.71 -2.64 -4.52
N GLY A 418 -24.01 -1.33 -4.46
CA GLY A 418 -22.98 -0.29 -4.49
C GLY A 418 -22.05 -0.31 -3.29
N ILE A 419 -22.54 -0.70 -2.11
CA ILE A 419 -21.69 -0.93 -0.92
C ILE A 419 -20.95 -2.26 -1.05
N GLN A 420 -21.61 -3.31 -1.55
CA GLN A 420 -20.98 -4.63 -1.74
C GLN A 420 -19.81 -4.60 -2.72
N ASP A 421 -19.89 -3.78 -3.78
CA ASP A 421 -18.77 -3.56 -4.71
C ASP A 421 -17.53 -3.07 -3.93
N VAL A 422 -17.70 -2.02 -3.12
CA VAL A 422 -16.64 -1.42 -2.30
C VAL A 422 -16.16 -2.37 -1.20
N THR A 423 -17.06 -2.99 -0.43
CA THR A 423 -16.65 -3.91 0.65
C THR A 423 -15.98 -5.17 0.12
N SER A 424 -16.32 -5.64 -1.09
CA SER A 424 -15.62 -6.77 -1.72
C SER A 424 -14.17 -6.42 -2.08
N SER A 425 -13.92 -5.17 -2.52
CA SER A 425 -12.58 -4.61 -2.71
C SER A 425 -11.82 -4.61 -1.39
N MET A 426 -12.38 -4.01 -0.34
CA MET A 426 -11.78 -3.98 1.00
C MET A 426 -11.43 -5.38 1.53
N ALA A 427 -12.35 -6.33 1.39
CA ALA A 427 -12.17 -7.70 1.85
C ALA A 427 -11.00 -8.40 1.15
N SER A 428 -10.98 -8.35 -0.18
CA SER A 428 -9.92 -8.99 -0.98
C SER A 428 -8.55 -8.32 -0.80
N ASN A 429 -8.53 -6.98 -0.66
CA ASN A 429 -7.32 -6.21 -0.40
C ASN A 429 -6.73 -6.47 0.99
N THR A 430 -7.57 -6.60 2.01
CA THR A 430 -7.13 -6.95 3.37
C THR A 430 -6.53 -8.35 3.41
N TYR A 431 -7.18 -9.32 2.76
CA TYR A 431 -6.64 -10.68 2.60
C TYR A 431 -5.30 -10.70 1.86
N MET A 432 -5.19 -9.90 0.78
CA MET A 432 -3.95 -9.75 0.02
C MET A 432 -2.82 -9.16 0.88
N LEU A 433 -3.09 -8.09 1.64
CA LEU A 433 -2.10 -7.44 2.51
C LEU A 433 -1.55 -8.40 3.56
N GLU A 434 -2.44 -9.17 4.18
CA GLU A 434 -2.05 -10.13 5.18
C GLU A 434 -1.20 -11.26 4.56
N ALA A 435 -1.66 -11.86 3.47
CA ALA A 435 -0.91 -12.86 2.73
C ALA A 435 0.48 -12.34 2.28
N PHE A 436 0.54 -11.11 1.81
CA PHE A 436 1.77 -10.47 1.35
C PHE A 436 2.77 -10.26 2.49
N ARG A 437 2.30 -9.83 3.66
CA ARG A 437 3.11 -9.66 4.88
C ARG A 437 3.79 -10.96 5.30
N HIS A 438 3.07 -12.09 5.27
CA HIS A 438 3.64 -13.42 5.55
C HIS A 438 4.79 -13.76 4.60
N LEU A 439 4.58 -13.68 3.28
CA LEU A 439 5.63 -14.04 2.33
C LEU A 439 6.85 -13.10 2.41
N VAL A 440 6.64 -11.79 2.61
CA VAL A 440 7.72 -10.81 2.73
C VAL A 440 8.57 -11.05 3.98
N THR A 441 7.95 -11.27 5.14
CA THR A 441 8.67 -11.55 6.39
C THR A 441 9.38 -12.90 6.36
N CYS A 442 8.81 -13.91 5.67
CA CYS A 442 9.51 -15.15 5.36
C CYS A 442 10.82 -14.87 4.61
N GLY A 443 10.75 -14.09 3.52
CA GLY A 443 11.89 -13.76 2.68
C GLY A 443 12.99 -13.01 3.42
N LEU A 444 12.62 -12.08 4.31
CA LEU A 444 13.58 -11.36 5.16
C LEU A 444 14.30 -12.29 6.14
N ASN A 445 13.63 -13.34 6.62
CA ASN A 445 14.24 -14.33 7.52
C ASN A 445 15.08 -15.41 6.79
N GLN A 446 15.08 -15.45 5.44
CA GLN A 446 15.94 -16.38 4.69
C GLN A 446 17.41 -15.90 4.58
N GLY A 447 17.71 -14.69 5.09
CA GLY A 447 19.02 -14.07 5.04
C GLY A 447 19.25 -13.21 3.78
N GLY A 448 20.24 -12.32 3.85
CA GLY A 448 20.50 -11.32 2.83
C GLY A 448 19.55 -10.11 2.93
N THR A 449 19.59 -9.26 1.91
CA THR A 449 18.91 -7.95 1.86
C THR A 449 18.09 -7.84 0.55
N PRO A 450 16.93 -8.53 0.45
CA PRO A 450 16.13 -8.61 -0.78
C PRO A 450 15.49 -7.25 -1.14
N SER A 451 16.27 -6.40 -1.81
CA SER A 451 15.93 -5.01 -2.13
C SER A 451 14.68 -4.83 -3.00
N VAL A 452 14.46 -5.72 -3.96
CA VAL A 452 13.32 -5.64 -4.90
C VAL A 452 12.03 -6.03 -4.19
N MET A 453 12.05 -7.13 -3.44
CA MET A 453 10.89 -7.60 -2.66
C MET A 453 10.47 -6.55 -1.62
N THR A 454 11.41 -5.95 -0.89
CA THR A 454 11.08 -4.91 0.10
C THR A 454 10.54 -3.63 -0.54
N ALA A 455 11.01 -3.26 -1.73
CA ALA A 455 10.43 -2.18 -2.52
C ALA A 455 8.97 -2.49 -2.97
N MET A 456 8.71 -3.73 -3.40
CA MET A 456 7.34 -4.20 -3.69
C MET A 456 6.47 -4.12 -2.43
N ALA A 457 6.98 -4.64 -1.30
CA ALA A 457 6.29 -4.62 -0.02
C ALA A 457 5.83 -3.21 0.35
N LYS A 458 6.75 -2.24 0.33
CA LYS A 458 6.45 -0.86 0.66
C LYS A 458 5.40 -0.24 -0.25
N TYR A 459 5.58 -0.32 -1.57
CA TYR A 459 4.68 0.34 -2.51
C TYR A 459 3.27 -0.27 -2.47
N TYR A 460 3.15 -1.58 -2.67
CA TYR A 460 1.84 -2.22 -2.79
C TYR A 460 1.12 -2.27 -1.45
N ALA A 461 1.82 -2.39 -0.31
CA ALA A 461 1.14 -2.35 0.97
C ALA A 461 0.54 -0.97 1.26
N THR A 462 1.33 0.11 1.11
CA THR A 462 0.88 1.48 1.42
C THR A 462 -0.16 2.00 0.43
N GLU A 463 -0.07 1.62 -0.85
CA GLU A 463 -1.09 2.00 -1.84
C GLU A 463 -2.40 1.23 -1.61
N THR A 464 -2.35 -0.06 -1.30
CA THR A 464 -3.55 -0.84 -0.97
C THR A 464 -4.20 -0.34 0.32
N MET A 465 -3.43 0.01 1.35
CA MET A 465 -3.96 0.67 2.55
C MET A 465 -4.70 1.97 2.20
N ARG A 466 -4.13 2.83 1.35
CA ARG A 466 -4.82 4.06 0.91
C ARG A 466 -6.18 3.73 0.31
N ASN A 467 -6.26 2.72 -0.56
CA ASN A 467 -7.51 2.32 -1.19
C ASN A 467 -8.51 1.79 -0.15
N VAL A 468 -8.09 0.89 0.74
CA VAL A 468 -8.98 0.31 1.77
C VAL A 468 -9.52 1.39 2.72
N ILE A 469 -8.70 2.35 3.14
CA ILE A 469 -9.17 3.42 4.02
C ILE A 469 -10.11 4.36 3.26
N ASN A 470 -9.81 4.74 2.02
CA ASN A 470 -10.72 5.55 1.20
C ASN A 470 -12.07 4.85 0.98
N ASP A 471 -12.05 3.57 0.62
CA ASP A 471 -13.24 2.72 0.48
C ASP A 471 -14.05 2.70 1.80
N GLY A 472 -13.36 2.60 2.94
CA GLY A 472 -13.99 2.68 4.26
C GLY A 472 -14.65 4.04 4.54
N MET A 473 -14.01 5.15 4.13
CA MET A 473 -14.60 6.49 4.24
C MET A 473 -15.90 6.60 3.45
N ASP A 474 -15.96 6.01 2.25
CA ASP A 474 -17.14 6.02 1.38
C ASP A 474 -18.29 5.19 1.98
N VAL A 475 -18.01 4.00 2.53
CA VAL A 475 -19.02 3.14 3.15
C VAL A 475 -19.59 3.75 4.44
N VAL A 476 -18.72 4.32 5.28
CA VAL A 476 -19.12 4.92 6.57
C VAL A 476 -19.74 6.32 6.39
N GLY A 477 -19.40 7.00 5.29
CA GLY A 477 -20.03 8.23 4.82
C GLY A 477 -19.86 9.40 5.79
N GLY A 478 -20.97 10.10 6.06
CA GLY A 478 -20.96 11.33 6.86
C GLY A 478 -20.29 11.19 8.23
N ARG A 479 -20.33 10.00 8.85
CA ARG A 479 -19.64 9.75 10.12
C ARG A 479 -18.12 9.81 9.98
N ALA A 480 -17.56 9.25 8.91
CA ALA A 480 -16.12 9.12 8.73
C ALA A 480 -15.42 10.48 8.57
N VAL A 481 -16.13 11.47 8.03
CA VAL A 481 -15.58 12.82 7.82
C VAL A 481 -15.74 13.76 9.03
N GLN A 482 -16.42 13.34 10.10
CA GLN A 482 -16.52 14.12 11.34
C GLN A 482 -15.44 13.70 12.32
N MET A 483 -14.45 14.57 12.57
CA MET A 483 -13.43 14.32 13.61
C MET A 483 -14.08 14.22 14.99
N GLY A 484 -13.56 13.33 15.84
CA GLY A 484 -13.99 13.18 17.22
C GLY A 484 -13.55 11.84 17.82
N PRO A 485 -13.65 11.68 19.16
CA PRO A 485 -13.26 10.46 19.85
C PRO A 485 -14.05 9.21 19.43
N ARG A 486 -15.22 9.34 18.78
CA ARG A 486 -16.02 8.21 18.26
C ARG A 486 -15.65 7.80 16.83
N ASN A 487 -14.71 8.48 16.18
CA ASN A 487 -14.35 8.23 14.79
C ASN A 487 -13.15 7.26 14.66
N PHE A 488 -13.41 6.09 14.07
CA PHE A 488 -12.40 5.04 13.88
C PHE A 488 -11.64 5.09 12.53
N LEU A 489 -11.94 6.04 11.62
CA LEU A 489 -11.30 6.14 10.30
C LEU A 489 -10.52 7.42 10.05
N ALA A 490 -10.89 8.54 10.68
CA ALA A 490 -10.35 9.85 10.30
C ALA A 490 -8.85 10.00 10.62
N ILE A 491 -8.37 9.50 11.76
CA ILE A 491 -6.94 9.52 12.12
C ILE A 491 -6.11 8.61 11.19
N PRO A 492 -6.51 7.34 10.94
CA PRO A 492 -5.88 6.53 9.90
C PRO A 492 -5.84 7.22 8.53
N TYR A 493 -6.95 7.83 8.09
CA TYR A 493 -7.04 8.58 6.83
C TYR A 493 -6.04 9.74 6.77
N GLN A 494 -5.97 10.53 7.84
CA GLN A 494 -5.05 11.66 7.97
C GLN A 494 -3.57 11.23 7.88
N SER A 495 -3.26 10.01 8.32
CA SER A 495 -1.89 9.48 8.38
C SER A 495 -1.39 8.88 7.05
N ILE A 496 -2.28 8.62 6.09
CA ILE A 496 -1.94 8.03 4.77
C ILE A 496 -0.80 8.77 4.06
N PRO A 497 -0.79 10.12 3.97
CA PRO A 497 0.24 10.83 3.19
C PRO A 497 1.66 10.59 3.70
N VAL A 498 1.83 10.26 4.99
CA VAL A 498 3.14 9.97 5.57
C VAL A 498 3.69 8.66 5.00
N SER A 499 2.93 7.57 5.08
CA SER A 499 3.39 6.22 4.71
C SER A 499 3.74 6.09 3.22
N ILE A 500 3.02 6.80 2.35
CA ILE A 500 3.23 6.75 0.90
C ILE A 500 4.46 7.60 0.47
N THR A 501 4.91 8.51 1.34
CA THR A 501 5.97 9.49 1.07
C THR A 501 7.32 9.05 1.62
N VAL A 502 7.36 8.56 2.87
CA VAL A 502 8.60 8.20 3.56
C VAL A 502 9.17 6.85 3.11
N GLU A 503 10.40 6.53 3.52
CA GLU A 503 11.15 5.32 3.13
C GLU A 503 11.33 5.17 1.60
N GLY A 504 11.31 6.30 0.88
CA GLY A 504 11.27 6.38 -0.57
C GLY A 504 9.84 6.54 -1.07
N ALA A 505 9.56 7.67 -1.72
CA ALA A 505 8.22 7.98 -2.21
C ALA A 505 7.71 6.90 -3.18
N ASN A 506 6.43 6.53 -3.08
CA ASN A 506 5.81 5.46 -3.87
C ASN A 506 6.08 5.59 -5.38
N ILE A 507 6.08 6.82 -5.90
CA ILE A 507 6.38 7.11 -7.32
C ILE A 507 7.76 6.56 -7.72
N LEU A 508 8.80 6.85 -6.93
CA LEU A 508 10.16 6.41 -7.22
C LEU A 508 10.33 4.91 -6.96
N THR A 509 9.71 4.40 -5.89
CA THR A 509 9.74 2.97 -5.57
C THR A 509 9.18 2.15 -6.74
N ARG A 510 7.99 2.51 -7.24
CA ARG A 510 7.36 1.82 -8.37
C ARG A 510 8.12 2.03 -9.68
N SER A 511 8.45 3.26 -10.03
CA SER A 511 8.97 3.57 -11.37
C SER A 511 10.46 3.34 -11.55
N LEU A 512 11.27 3.36 -10.48
CA LEU A 512 12.73 3.23 -10.59
C LEU A 512 13.28 2.00 -9.84
N MET A 513 12.81 1.73 -8.63
CA MET A 513 13.43 0.68 -7.80
C MET A 513 12.99 -0.72 -8.21
N ILE A 514 11.68 -0.99 -8.22
CA ILE A 514 11.15 -2.36 -8.41
C ILE A 514 11.65 -2.96 -9.73
N PHE A 515 11.42 -2.29 -10.86
CA PHE A 515 11.90 -2.81 -12.15
C PHE A 515 13.32 -2.36 -12.49
N GLY A 516 13.70 -1.11 -12.26
CA GLY A 516 15.02 -0.62 -12.69
C GLY A 516 16.18 -1.34 -12.00
N GLN A 517 16.12 -1.46 -10.66
CA GLN A 517 17.11 -2.25 -9.91
C GLN A 517 16.81 -3.74 -10.02
N GLY A 518 15.53 -4.14 -10.04
CA GLY A 518 15.15 -5.54 -10.17
C GLY A 518 15.59 -6.18 -11.48
N ALA A 519 15.56 -5.46 -12.60
CA ALA A 519 16.05 -5.97 -13.88
C ALA A 519 17.53 -6.31 -13.83
N MET A 520 18.35 -5.51 -13.13
CA MET A 520 19.79 -5.78 -12.99
C MET A 520 20.04 -6.99 -12.10
N ARG A 521 19.29 -7.15 -11.01
CA ARG A 521 19.51 -8.22 -10.01
C ARG A 521 18.83 -9.54 -10.33
N CYS A 522 17.61 -9.49 -10.85
CA CYS A 522 16.79 -10.65 -11.10
C CYS A 522 17.06 -11.26 -12.49
N HIS A 523 17.59 -10.50 -13.45
CA HIS A 523 17.94 -11.05 -14.76
C HIS A 523 19.21 -11.91 -14.67
N PRO A 524 19.23 -13.13 -15.25
CA PRO A 524 20.31 -14.10 -15.04
C PRO A 524 21.64 -13.76 -15.72
N TYR A 525 21.66 -12.82 -16.68
CA TYR A 525 22.86 -12.51 -17.48
C TYR A 525 23.23 -11.03 -17.50
N LEU A 526 22.31 -10.13 -17.14
CA LEU A 526 22.43 -8.72 -17.52
C LEU A 526 23.55 -8.03 -16.74
N PHE A 527 23.65 -8.29 -15.44
CA PHE A 527 24.68 -7.75 -14.58
C PHE A 527 26.09 -8.17 -15.03
N ASP A 528 26.32 -9.46 -15.27
CA ASP A 528 27.59 -10.00 -15.74
C ASP A 528 27.97 -9.44 -17.12
N GLU A 529 27.00 -9.29 -18.05
CA GLU A 529 27.23 -8.65 -19.35
C GLU A 529 27.67 -7.19 -19.18
N LEU A 530 27.07 -6.48 -18.23
CA LEU A 530 27.39 -5.09 -17.91
C LEU A 530 28.82 -4.94 -17.38
N GLN A 531 29.24 -5.85 -16.50
CA GLN A 531 30.61 -5.88 -15.98
C GLN A 531 31.63 -6.12 -17.09
N LEU A 532 31.37 -7.06 -18.00
CA LEU A 532 32.26 -7.35 -19.13
C LEU A 532 32.37 -6.17 -20.12
N LEU A 533 31.29 -5.40 -20.29
CA LEU A 533 31.30 -4.21 -21.14
C LEU A 533 32.13 -3.07 -20.50
N GLN A 534 32.14 -2.99 -19.17
CA GLN A 534 32.89 -1.99 -18.40
C GLN A 534 34.35 -2.40 -18.09
N SER A 535 34.73 -3.66 -18.26
CA SER A 535 36.09 -4.16 -18.01
C SER A 535 37.17 -3.39 -18.79
N ASP A 536 38.32 -3.17 -18.14
CA ASP A 536 39.51 -2.59 -18.76
C ASP A 536 40.18 -3.54 -19.77
N ASP A 537 40.09 -4.87 -19.54
CA ASP A 537 40.56 -5.90 -20.48
C ASP A 537 39.51 -6.17 -21.57
N LYS A 538 39.50 -5.32 -22.60
CA LYS A 538 38.56 -5.43 -23.72
C LYS A 538 38.72 -6.71 -24.54
N GLU A 539 39.93 -7.28 -24.65
CA GLU A 539 40.16 -8.48 -25.46
C GLU A 539 39.71 -9.77 -24.74
N GLY A 540 39.98 -9.88 -23.44
CA GLY A 540 39.47 -10.96 -22.60
C GLY A 540 37.96 -10.89 -22.47
N ALA A 541 37.42 -9.70 -22.18
CA ALA A 541 35.99 -9.51 -21.98
C ALA A 541 35.16 -9.86 -23.22
N LEU A 542 35.65 -9.58 -24.43
CA LEU A 542 34.94 -9.93 -25.67
C LEU A 542 34.72 -11.45 -25.81
N LYS A 543 35.68 -12.27 -25.37
CA LYS A 543 35.58 -13.74 -25.46
C LYS A 543 34.56 -14.29 -24.47
N GLU A 544 34.56 -13.77 -23.24
CA GLU A 544 33.58 -14.17 -22.22
C GLU A 544 32.18 -13.67 -22.57
N PHE A 545 32.08 -12.45 -23.09
CA PHE A 545 30.84 -11.86 -23.58
C PHE A 545 30.22 -12.68 -24.70
N ASP A 546 31.01 -13.22 -25.64
CA ASP A 546 30.49 -14.13 -26.68
C ASP A 546 29.75 -15.33 -26.09
N ASN A 547 30.28 -15.94 -25.03
CA ASN A 547 29.62 -17.08 -24.40
C ASN A 547 28.34 -16.65 -23.67
N LEU A 548 28.42 -15.56 -22.91
CA LEU A 548 27.32 -15.06 -22.08
C LEU A 548 26.15 -14.56 -22.95
N PHE A 549 26.44 -13.77 -23.98
CA PHE A 549 25.46 -13.24 -24.92
C PHE A 549 24.64 -14.33 -25.62
N PHE A 550 25.28 -15.43 -26.05
CA PHE A 550 24.54 -16.53 -26.66
C PHE A 550 23.75 -17.38 -25.66
N LYS A 551 24.15 -17.41 -24.38
CA LYS A 551 23.32 -17.98 -23.31
C LYS A 551 22.09 -17.11 -23.06
N HIS A 552 22.27 -15.79 -23.00
CA HIS A 552 21.19 -14.82 -22.88
C HIS A 552 20.21 -14.94 -24.06
N LEU A 553 20.68 -14.91 -25.31
CA LEU A 553 19.81 -15.12 -26.48
C LEU A 553 19.06 -16.47 -26.39
N GLY A 554 19.75 -17.55 -26.03
CA GLY A 554 19.12 -18.85 -25.83
C GLY A 554 18.00 -18.83 -24.78
N TYR A 555 18.23 -18.10 -23.68
CA TYR A 555 17.23 -17.85 -22.64
C TYR A 555 16.04 -17.03 -23.18
N THR A 556 16.27 -15.90 -23.84
CA THR A 556 15.19 -15.05 -24.39
C THR A 556 14.31 -15.83 -25.36
N PHE A 557 14.90 -16.58 -26.28
CA PHE A 557 14.14 -17.42 -27.22
C PHE A 557 13.45 -18.61 -26.53
N ASN A 558 14.03 -19.19 -25.47
CA ASN A 558 13.34 -20.20 -24.64
C ASN A 558 12.09 -19.62 -23.98
N ARG A 559 12.20 -18.44 -23.36
CA ARG A 559 11.04 -17.77 -22.73
C ARG A 559 10.01 -17.36 -23.76
N GLY A 560 10.44 -16.88 -24.92
CA GLY A 560 9.54 -16.60 -26.04
C GLY A 560 8.79 -17.84 -26.53
N ALA A 561 9.49 -18.96 -26.70
CA ALA A 561 8.86 -20.22 -27.09
C ALA A 561 7.87 -20.72 -26.03
N LYS A 562 8.24 -20.64 -24.74
CA LYS A 562 7.35 -21.00 -23.61
C LYS A 562 6.13 -20.10 -23.53
N ALA A 563 6.30 -18.79 -23.64
CA ALA A 563 5.22 -17.82 -23.65
C ALA A 563 4.26 -18.07 -24.83
N PHE A 564 4.80 -18.32 -26.03
CA PHE A 564 4.01 -18.64 -27.22
C PHE A 564 3.15 -19.89 -27.01
N VAL A 565 3.75 -21.00 -26.57
CA VAL A 565 3.00 -22.23 -26.29
C VAL A 565 1.98 -22.01 -25.19
N ALA A 566 2.39 -21.39 -24.08
CA ALA A 566 1.51 -21.09 -22.96
C ALA A 566 0.34 -20.17 -23.36
N GLY A 567 0.53 -19.35 -24.40
CA GLY A 567 -0.48 -18.51 -25.01
C GLY A 567 -1.68 -19.29 -25.56
N TYR A 568 -1.46 -20.48 -26.12
CA TYR A 568 -2.50 -21.32 -26.75
C TYR A 568 -3.02 -22.45 -25.85
N VAL A 569 -2.16 -23.11 -25.08
CA VAL A 569 -2.55 -24.29 -24.27
C VAL A 569 -2.61 -24.00 -22.75
N GLY A 570 -2.35 -22.75 -22.36
CA GLY A 570 -2.16 -22.34 -20.97
C GLY A 570 -0.75 -22.67 -20.47
N GLY A 571 -0.38 -22.11 -19.32
CA GLY A 571 0.94 -22.32 -18.73
C GLY A 571 1.23 -23.77 -18.32
N SER A 572 2.44 -24.00 -17.83
CA SER A 572 2.83 -25.34 -17.35
C SER A 572 1.99 -25.74 -16.14
N SER A 573 1.65 -27.03 -16.02
CA SER A 573 0.96 -27.57 -14.84
C SER A 573 1.88 -27.82 -13.64
N HIS A 574 3.17 -27.49 -13.75
CA HIS A 574 4.10 -27.55 -12.62
C HIS A 574 3.65 -26.54 -11.56
N ALA A 575 3.52 -27.02 -10.33
CA ALA A 575 3.07 -26.27 -9.17
C ALA A 575 3.71 -26.87 -7.91
N PRO A 576 3.67 -26.19 -6.76
CA PRO A 576 4.16 -26.74 -5.49
C PRO A 576 3.48 -28.07 -5.15
N SER A 577 4.16 -28.91 -4.37
CA SER A 577 3.65 -30.23 -3.96
C SER A 577 2.33 -30.18 -3.20
N PHE A 578 2.07 -29.09 -2.47
CA PHE A 578 0.85 -28.86 -1.70
C PHE A 578 -0.33 -28.32 -2.53
N ALA A 579 -0.14 -27.98 -3.81
CA ALA A 579 -1.19 -27.38 -4.62
C ALA A 579 -2.40 -28.32 -4.83
N ASP A 580 -3.58 -27.85 -4.46
CA ASP A 580 -4.86 -28.55 -4.56
C ASP A 580 -5.65 -28.22 -5.85
N SER A 581 -6.92 -28.62 -5.92
CA SER A 581 -7.78 -28.37 -7.09
C SER A 581 -8.14 -26.90 -7.29
N PHE A 582 -8.18 -26.11 -6.21
CA PHE A 582 -8.51 -24.68 -6.25
C PHE A 582 -7.30 -23.84 -6.67
N THR A 583 -6.12 -24.12 -6.09
CA THR A 583 -4.90 -23.32 -6.27
C THR A 583 -4.15 -23.63 -7.57
N ARG A 584 -4.17 -24.89 -8.04
CA ARG A 584 -3.42 -25.35 -9.22
C ARG A 584 -3.68 -24.58 -10.53
N PRO A 585 -4.91 -24.17 -10.86
CA PRO A 585 -5.15 -23.31 -12.02
C PRO A 585 -4.38 -21.98 -11.95
N TYR A 586 -4.31 -21.35 -10.78
CA TYR A 586 -3.62 -20.08 -10.61
C TYR A 586 -2.09 -20.21 -10.77
N TYR A 587 -1.49 -21.31 -10.27
CA TYR A 587 -0.07 -21.60 -10.56
C TYR A 587 0.20 -21.76 -12.06
N LYS A 588 -0.73 -22.37 -12.80
CA LYS A 588 -0.66 -22.48 -14.26
C LYS A 588 -0.66 -21.10 -14.93
N ASP A 589 -1.49 -20.17 -14.44
CA ASP A 589 -1.55 -18.80 -14.95
C ASP A 589 -0.28 -18.01 -14.61
N ILE A 590 0.26 -18.16 -13.40
CA ILE A 590 1.54 -17.54 -13.00
C ILE A 590 2.67 -18.05 -13.90
N ASN A 591 2.76 -19.35 -14.17
CA ASN A 591 3.76 -19.91 -15.09
C ASN A 591 3.69 -19.30 -16.50
N ARG A 592 2.48 -19.08 -17.02
CA ARG A 592 2.26 -18.43 -18.31
C ARG A 592 2.72 -16.97 -18.29
N LEU A 593 2.23 -16.20 -17.32
CA LEU A 593 2.47 -14.77 -17.21
C LEU A 593 3.93 -14.46 -16.89
N SER A 594 4.58 -15.25 -16.03
CA SER A 594 6.00 -15.16 -15.72
C SER A 594 6.86 -15.37 -16.97
N ALA A 595 6.57 -16.38 -17.80
CA ALA A 595 7.29 -16.59 -19.06
C ALA A 595 7.10 -15.42 -20.06
N GLY A 596 5.87 -14.89 -20.14
CA GLY A 596 5.56 -13.69 -20.92
C GLY A 596 6.27 -12.43 -20.41
N PHE A 597 6.40 -12.31 -19.09
CA PHE A 597 7.05 -11.19 -18.43
C PHE A 597 8.55 -11.20 -18.72
N ALA A 598 9.22 -12.35 -18.59
CA ALA A 598 10.64 -12.49 -18.92
C ALA A 598 10.95 -12.04 -20.37
N LEU A 599 10.15 -12.49 -21.35
CA LEU A 599 10.30 -12.04 -22.74
C LEU A 599 10.08 -10.53 -22.90
N THR A 600 9.08 -9.99 -22.20
CA THR A 600 8.72 -8.57 -22.24
C THR A 600 9.79 -7.69 -21.60
N ALA A 601 10.39 -8.16 -20.50
CA ALA A 601 11.51 -7.51 -19.85
C ALA A 601 12.74 -7.47 -20.77
N ASP A 602 13.09 -8.58 -21.43
CA ASP A 602 14.21 -8.63 -22.40
C ASP A 602 13.97 -7.69 -23.58
N MET A 603 12.72 -7.63 -24.10
CA MET A 603 12.36 -6.66 -25.12
C MET A 603 12.57 -5.22 -24.64
N ALA A 604 12.10 -4.90 -23.43
CA ALA A 604 12.24 -3.57 -22.85
C ALA A 604 13.71 -3.19 -22.65
N LEU A 605 14.50 -4.07 -22.04
CA LEU A 605 15.92 -3.86 -21.76
C LEU A 605 16.75 -3.77 -23.03
N GLY A 606 16.52 -4.66 -24.00
CA GLY A 606 17.28 -4.69 -25.25
C GLY A 606 16.98 -3.53 -26.20
N LEU A 607 15.74 -3.01 -26.22
CA LEU A 607 15.33 -1.94 -27.14
C LEU A 607 15.40 -0.54 -26.54
N LEU A 608 15.22 -0.40 -25.23
CA LEU A 608 15.26 0.91 -24.55
C LEU A 608 16.59 1.14 -23.83
N ALA A 609 17.35 0.09 -23.49
CA ALA A 609 18.66 0.19 -22.84
C ALA A 609 18.69 1.24 -21.72
N GLY A 610 19.63 2.20 -21.77
CA GLY A 610 19.77 3.27 -20.79
C GLY A 610 18.59 4.24 -20.71
N ASP A 611 17.77 4.36 -21.77
CA ASP A 611 16.58 5.22 -21.76
C ASP A 611 15.45 4.66 -20.89
N LEU A 612 15.49 3.37 -20.53
CA LEU A 612 14.46 2.78 -19.68
C LEU A 612 14.37 3.47 -18.32
N LYS A 613 15.51 3.91 -17.75
CA LYS A 613 15.57 4.71 -16.52
C LYS A 613 14.74 6.01 -16.63
N ARG A 614 14.64 6.59 -17.84
CA ARG A 614 13.89 7.83 -18.11
C ARG A 614 12.44 7.57 -18.50
N LYS A 615 12.06 6.32 -18.78
CA LYS A 615 10.72 5.91 -19.20
C LYS A 615 9.94 5.33 -18.02
N GLU A 616 9.82 6.14 -16.96
CA GLU A 616 9.22 5.77 -15.67
C GLU A 616 7.82 5.17 -15.76
N MET A 617 7.00 5.60 -16.73
CA MET A 617 5.68 5.01 -16.98
C MET A 617 5.73 3.59 -17.55
N LEU A 618 6.74 3.25 -18.37
CA LEU A 618 6.91 1.88 -18.88
C LEU A 618 7.52 0.99 -17.79
N SER A 619 8.51 1.52 -17.07
CA SER A 619 9.12 0.85 -15.92
C SER A 619 8.09 0.53 -14.83
N GLY A 620 7.20 1.48 -14.51
CA GLY A 620 6.10 1.26 -13.55
C GLY A 620 5.14 0.14 -13.96
N ARG A 621 4.80 0.01 -15.25
CA ARG A 621 3.96 -1.11 -15.73
C ARG A 621 4.67 -2.45 -15.64
N LEU A 622 5.98 -2.47 -15.87
CA LEU A 622 6.78 -3.69 -15.67
C LEU A 622 6.88 -4.06 -14.19
N ALA A 623 6.97 -3.07 -13.30
CA ALA A 623 6.90 -3.26 -11.85
C ALA A 623 5.55 -3.87 -11.43
N ASP A 624 4.43 -3.38 -11.97
CA ASP A 624 3.08 -3.92 -11.69
C ASP A 624 2.95 -5.39 -12.07
N ILE A 625 3.44 -5.77 -13.26
CA ILE A 625 3.43 -7.17 -13.69
C ILE A 625 4.23 -8.02 -12.71
N HIS A 626 5.45 -7.59 -12.37
CA HIS A 626 6.35 -8.36 -11.52
C HIS A 626 5.83 -8.52 -10.10
N ALA A 627 5.35 -7.43 -9.50
CA ALA A 627 4.87 -7.42 -8.13
C ALA A 627 3.57 -8.20 -7.97
N HIS A 628 2.61 -8.07 -8.90
CA HIS A 628 1.39 -8.87 -8.80
C HIS A 628 1.62 -10.36 -9.04
N LEU A 629 2.65 -10.77 -9.80
CA LEU A 629 3.07 -12.17 -9.83
C LEU A 629 3.52 -12.66 -8.45
N PHE A 630 4.27 -11.83 -7.72
CA PHE A 630 4.70 -12.13 -6.35
C PHE A 630 3.52 -12.17 -5.38
N ILE A 631 2.62 -11.17 -5.44
CA ILE A 631 1.39 -11.11 -4.64
C ILE A 631 0.51 -12.35 -4.86
N CYS A 632 0.34 -12.80 -6.12
CA CYS A 632 -0.39 -14.03 -6.39
C CYS A 632 0.22 -15.24 -5.67
N THR A 633 1.57 -15.35 -5.63
CA THR A 633 2.21 -16.44 -4.88
C THR A 633 2.04 -16.31 -3.37
N ALA A 634 1.99 -15.08 -2.85
CA ALA A 634 1.72 -14.82 -1.43
C ALA A 634 0.29 -15.27 -1.05
N ILE A 635 -0.71 -14.87 -1.84
CA ILE A 635 -2.12 -15.26 -1.64
C ILE A 635 -2.29 -16.78 -1.65
N LEU A 636 -1.65 -17.46 -2.62
CA LEU A 636 -1.74 -18.92 -2.75
C LEU A 636 -1.06 -19.65 -1.59
N GLN A 637 0.09 -19.16 -1.11
CA GLN A 637 0.76 -19.73 0.06
C GLN A 637 -0.07 -19.49 1.32
N PHE A 638 -0.57 -18.28 1.53
CA PHE A 638 -1.38 -17.96 2.71
C PHE A 638 -2.65 -18.83 2.79
N TYR A 639 -3.37 -18.99 1.68
CA TYR A 639 -4.53 -19.90 1.60
C TYR A 639 -4.16 -21.36 1.89
N GLU A 640 -2.94 -21.80 1.57
CA GLU A 640 -2.51 -23.18 1.86
C GLU A 640 -2.43 -23.47 3.36
N TYR A 641 -1.97 -22.50 4.15
CA TYR A 641 -1.81 -22.62 5.61
C TYR A 641 -3.04 -22.12 6.40
N GLY A 642 -4.03 -21.54 5.71
CA GLY A 642 -5.29 -21.08 6.29
C GLY A 642 -6.29 -22.20 6.61
N SER A 643 -7.50 -21.79 6.99
CA SER A 643 -8.64 -22.68 7.29
C SER A 643 -9.16 -23.45 6.07
N LYS A 644 -8.94 -22.92 4.86
CA LYS A 644 -9.53 -23.39 3.59
C LYS A 644 -11.06 -23.49 3.63
N SER A 645 -11.69 -22.69 4.48
CA SER A 645 -13.14 -22.53 4.52
C SER A 645 -13.69 -21.93 3.23
N GLU A 646 -15.00 -22.05 2.99
CA GLU A 646 -15.63 -21.44 1.82
C GLU A 646 -15.48 -19.91 1.82
N ALA A 647 -15.63 -19.28 2.99
CA ALA A 647 -15.41 -17.85 3.18
C ALA A 647 -13.96 -17.45 2.81
N GLU A 648 -12.97 -18.17 3.31
CA GLU A 648 -11.57 -17.87 3.00
C GLU A 648 -11.23 -18.12 1.52
N ARG A 649 -11.76 -19.19 0.93
CA ARG A 649 -11.65 -19.46 -0.51
C ARG A 649 -12.17 -18.30 -1.34
N LEU A 650 -13.27 -17.68 -0.92
CA LEU A 650 -13.87 -16.54 -1.61
C LEU A 650 -12.97 -15.29 -1.54
N HIS A 651 -12.40 -14.99 -0.37
CA HIS A 651 -11.42 -13.91 -0.22
C HIS A 651 -10.21 -14.11 -1.15
N ALA A 652 -9.62 -15.31 -1.13
CA ALA A 652 -8.48 -15.68 -1.96
C ALA A 652 -8.83 -15.61 -3.46
N GLU A 653 -9.99 -16.12 -3.87
CA GLU A 653 -10.44 -16.14 -5.26
C GLU A 653 -10.58 -14.73 -5.85
N VAL A 654 -11.22 -13.81 -5.11
CA VAL A 654 -11.39 -12.42 -5.55
C VAL A 654 -10.04 -11.71 -5.61
N ALA A 655 -9.18 -11.88 -4.59
CA ALA A 655 -7.85 -11.27 -4.55
C ALA A 655 -6.95 -11.75 -5.71
N LEU A 656 -6.96 -13.06 -6.03
CA LEU A 656 -6.22 -13.62 -7.15
C LEU A 656 -6.73 -13.11 -8.50
N LYS A 657 -8.04 -13.07 -8.69
CA LYS A 657 -8.64 -12.56 -9.94
C LYS A 657 -8.32 -11.08 -10.16
N ASN A 658 -8.39 -10.26 -9.12
CA ASN A 658 -8.00 -8.85 -9.18
C ASN A 658 -6.51 -8.69 -9.56
N SER A 659 -5.63 -9.48 -8.94
CA SER A 659 -4.19 -9.45 -9.24
C SER A 659 -3.87 -9.91 -10.66
N LEU A 660 -4.46 -11.02 -11.13
CA LEU A 660 -4.27 -11.52 -12.50
C LEU A 660 -4.81 -10.55 -13.56
N TYR A 661 -5.96 -9.92 -13.29
CA TYR A 661 -6.50 -8.87 -14.15
C TYR A 661 -5.55 -7.67 -14.23
N THR A 662 -5.00 -7.23 -13.09
CA THR A 662 -4.03 -6.12 -13.02
C THR A 662 -2.76 -6.42 -13.82
N ILE A 663 -2.22 -7.65 -13.72
CA ILE A 663 -1.06 -8.09 -14.51
C ILE A 663 -1.36 -7.95 -16.02
N GLN A 664 -2.52 -8.43 -16.46
CA GLN A 664 -2.92 -8.34 -17.86
C GLN A 664 -3.04 -6.89 -18.34
N GLU A 665 -3.72 -6.03 -17.58
CA GLU A 665 -3.87 -4.62 -17.97
C GLU A 665 -2.53 -3.91 -18.03
N ALA A 666 -1.61 -4.22 -17.12
CA ALA A 666 -0.25 -3.71 -17.15
C ALA A 666 0.52 -4.16 -18.40
N PHE A 667 0.41 -5.43 -18.81
CA PHE A 667 0.97 -5.93 -20.08
C PHE A 667 0.39 -5.19 -21.30
N LEU A 668 -0.93 -5.16 -21.41
CA LEU A 668 -1.60 -4.56 -22.57
C LEU A 668 -1.30 -3.06 -22.66
N SER A 669 -1.32 -2.36 -21.53
CA SER A 669 -0.96 -0.94 -21.45
C SER A 669 0.51 -0.69 -21.79
N LEU A 670 1.41 -1.60 -21.40
CA LEU A 670 2.83 -1.51 -21.77
C LEU A 670 2.98 -1.64 -23.28
N PHE A 671 2.41 -2.67 -23.91
CA PHE A 671 2.49 -2.86 -25.37
C PHE A 671 1.83 -1.70 -26.13
N ALA A 672 0.70 -1.19 -25.63
CA ALA A 672 0.00 -0.04 -26.18
C ALA A 672 0.76 1.29 -26.05
N ASN A 673 1.81 1.36 -25.23
CA ASN A 673 2.62 2.57 -25.05
C ASN A 673 4.11 2.39 -25.37
N PHE A 674 4.51 1.19 -25.80
CA PHE A 674 5.90 0.90 -26.09
C PHE A 674 6.36 1.63 -27.38
N PRO A 675 7.53 2.31 -27.37
CA PRO A 675 7.96 3.14 -28.51
C PRO A 675 8.11 2.36 -29.82
N ASN A 676 8.67 1.15 -29.76
CA ASN A 676 8.79 0.29 -30.92
C ASN A 676 7.52 -0.55 -31.11
N ARG A 677 6.59 -0.04 -31.92
CA ARG A 677 5.28 -0.67 -32.18
C ARG A 677 5.40 -2.07 -32.77
N MET A 678 6.34 -2.29 -33.67
CA MET A 678 6.51 -3.60 -34.31
C MET A 678 6.95 -4.65 -33.29
N ALA A 679 7.97 -4.34 -32.48
CA ALA A 679 8.43 -5.24 -31.43
C ALA A 679 7.33 -5.53 -30.40
N ALA A 680 6.63 -4.48 -29.96
CA ALA A 680 5.53 -4.60 -29.02
C ALA A 680 4.39 -5.48 -29.54
N SER A 681 3.99 -5.32 -30.81
CA SER A 681 2.97 -6.17 -31.43
C SER A 681 3.39 -7.63 -31.54
N VAL A 682 4.66 -7.89 -31.86
CA VAL A 682 5.19 -9.27 -31.92
C VAL A 682 5.19 -9.92 -30.53
N VAL A 683 5.73 -9.24 -29.52
CA VAL A 683 5.77 -9.76 -28.14
C VAL A 683 4.37 -9.87 -27.56
N SER A 684 3.48 -8.92 -27.84
CA SER A 684 2.06 -8.99 -27.46
C SER A 684 1.37 -10.21 -28.09
N PHE A 685 1.62 -10.50 -29.37
CA PHE A 685 1.07 -11.68 -30.02
C PHE A 685 1.63 -12.99 -29.43
N VAL A 686 2.91 -13.00 -29.04
CA VAL A 686 3.53 -14.16 -28.39
C VAL A 686 2.92 -14.42 -27.01
N THR A 687 2.74 -13.38 -26.19
CA THR A 687 2.24 -13.52 -24.81
C THR A 687 0.70 -13.69 -24.75
N PHE A 688 -0.02 -12.97 -25.61
CA PHE A 688 -1.49 -12.93 -25.66
C PHE A 688 -2.01 -13.17 -27.10
N PRO A 689 -1.77 -14.35 -27.69
CA PRO A 689 -2.18 -14.63 -29.08
C PRO A 689 -3.70 -14.57 -29.28
N SER A 690 -4.47 -14.84 -28.22
CA SER A 690 -5.94 -14.78 -28.21
C SER A 690 -6.49 -13.48 -27.61
N GLY A 691 -5.64 -12.49 -27.33
CA GLY A 691 -6.03 -11.26 -26.64
C GLY A 691 -6.19 -11.43 -25.12
N ARG A 692 -7.18 -10.73 -24.54
CA ARG A 692 -7.48 -10.75 -23.11
C ARG A 692 -7.91 -12.16 -22.66
N ILE A 693 -7.37 -12.60 -21.52
CA ILE A 693 -7.59 -13.93 -20.92
C ILE A 693 -8.41 -13.80 -19.63
N PHE A 694 -8.11 -12.79 -18.82
CA PHE A 694 -8.75 -12.56 -17.53
C PHE A 694 -9.86 -11.53 -17.68
N ALA A 695 -11.03 -11.88 -17.17
CA ALA A 695 -12.16 -10.99 -17.00
C ALA A 695 -12.07 -10.29 -15.62
N PRO A 696 -12.65 -9.08 -15.48
CA PRO A 696 -12.85 -8.50 -14.17
C PRO A 696 -13.71 -9.42 -13.30
N VAL A 697 -13.59 -9.29 -11.97
CA VAL A 697 -14.43 -10.05 -11.03
C VAL A 697 -15.90 -9.76 -11.28
N SER A 698 -16.71 -10.82 -11.37
CA SER A 698 -18.15 -10.72 -11.62
C SER A 698 -18.88 -10.14 -10.41
N ASP A 699 -19.94 -9.38 -10.66
CA ASP A 699 -20.79 -8.78 -9.62
C ASP A 699 -21.32 -9.82 -8.61
N GLU A 700 -21.62 -11.05 -9.05
CA GLU A 700 -22.05 -12.12 -8.15
C GLU A 700 -20.98 -12.52 -7.12
N LEU A 701 -19.71 -12.60 -7.51
CA LEU A 701 -18.61 -12.90 -6.58
C LEU A 701 -18.39 -11.73 -5.61
N LYS A 702 -18.52 -10.50 -6.10
CA LYS A 702 -18.45 -9.30 -5.26
C LYS A 702 -19.57 -9.27 -4.24
N ARG A 703 -20.80 -9.59 -4.66
CA ARG A 703 -21.98 -9.69 -3.80
C ARG A 703 -21.79 -10.75 -2.71
N GLN A 704 -21.34 -11.94 -3.08
CA GLN A 704 -21.03 -13.01 -2.12
C GLN A 704 -19.98 -12.57 -1.11
N LEU A 705 -18.88 -11.95 -1.56
CA LEU A 705 -17.81 -11.52 -0.67
C LEU A 705 -18.25 -10.35 0.21
N GLY A 706 -19.05 -9.42 -0.31
CA GLY A 706 -19.66 -8.33 0.44
C GLY A 706 -20.64 -8.80 1.50
N ASP A 707 -21.36 -9.90 1.26
CA ASP A 707 -22.14 -10.58 2.28
C ASP A 707 -21.23 -11.19 3.38
N THR A 708 -20.20 -11.95 2.99
CA THR A 708 -19.23 -12.53 3.92
C THR A 708 -18.49 -11.49 4.77
N PHE A 709 -18.27 -10.29 4.24
CA PHE A 709 -17.63 -9.18 4.97
C PHE A 709 -18.40 -8.76 6.24
N MET A 710 -19.72 -8.98 6.26
CA MET A 710 -20.59 -8.67 7.41
C MET A 710 -20.83 -9.88 8.33
N ASP A 711 -20.44 -11.08 7.91
CA ASP A 711 -20.70 -12.32 8.64
C ASP A 711 -19.90 -12.38 9.95
N ASP A 712 -20.43 -13.16 10.91
CA ASP A 712 -19.83 -13.36 12.22
C ASP A 712 -18.54 -14.20 12.15
N PHE A 713 -17.91 -14.40 13.30
CA PHE A 713 -16.64 -15.14 13.40
C PHE A 713 -16.77 -16.62 13.06
N GLU A 714 -17.94 -17.25 13.24
CA GLU A 714 -18.14 -18.67 12.92
C GLU A 714 -18.30 -18.86 11.41
N ALA A 715 -19.10 -18.00 10.76
CA ALA A 715 -19.33 -18.02 9.33
C ALA A 715 -18.15 -17.48 8.52
N ASN A 716 -17.34 -16.58 9.09
CA ASN A 716 -16.16 -15.99 8.47
C ASN A 716 -14.90 -16.18 9.33
N PRO A 717 -14.19 -17.33 9.18
CA PRO A 717 -12.95 -17.60 9.91
C PRO A 717 -11.83 -16.59 9.65
N PHE A 718 -11.84 -15.90 8.50
CA PHE A 718 -10.86 -14.84 8.25
C PHE A 718 -11.13 -13.61 9.14
N ARG A 719 -12.39 -13.26 9.40
CA ARG A 719 -12.73 -12.21 10.37
C ARG A 719 -12.27 -12.58 11.79
N ASP A 720 -12.44 -13.84 12.19
CA ASP A 720 -11.95 -14.34 13.49
C ASP A 720 -10.42 -14.29 13.58
N TYR A 721 -9.73 -14.67 12.49
CA TYR A 721 -8.29 -14.51 12.38
C TYR A 721 -7.88 -13.04 12.57
N LEU A 722 -8.48 -12.10 11.84
CA LEU A 722 -8.16 -10.66 11.93
C LEU A 722 -8.37 -10.10 13.34
N LYS A 723 -9.37 -10.58 14.08
CA LYS A 723 -9.59 -10.20 15.47
C LYS A 723 -8.37 -10.48 16.35
N THR A 724 -7.67 -11.59 16.12
CA THR A 724 -6.44 -11.93 16.87
C THR A 724 -5.23 -11.11 16.45
N MET A 725 -5.33 -10.38 15.34
CA MET A 725 -4.25 -9.59 14.76
C MET A 725 -4.23 -8.14 15.28
N VAL A 726 -5.35 -7.62 15.78
CA VAL A 726 -5.49 -6.23 16.23
C VAL A 726 -5.70 -6.14 17.75
N TYR A 727 -5.64 -4.94 18.30
CA TYR A 727 -6.17 -4.66 19.64
C TYR A 727 -7.69 -4.68 19.59
N TYR A 728 -8.25 -5.86 19.86
CA TYR A 728 -9.68 -6.10 19.81
C TYR A 728 -10.31 -5.95 21.20
N ASN A 729 -11.37 -5.16 21.30
CA ASN A 729 -12.18 -5.05 22.52
C ASN A 729 -13.65 -4.82 22.15
N THR A 730 -14.55 -4.94 23.12
CA THR A 730 -15.99 -4.71 22.96
C THR A 730 -16.52 -3.71 23.98
N GLU A 731 -15.65 -2.84 24.48
CA GLU A 731 -16.00 -1.84 25.49
C GLU A 731 -16.92 -0.78 24.87
N PRO A 732 -18.07 -0.46 25.48
CA PRO A 732 -19.07 0.43 24.88
C PRO A 732 -18.62 1.88 24.68
N ASP A 733 -17.58 2.32 25.39
CA ASP A 733 -17.03 3.67 25.34
C ASP A 733 -15.81 3.80 24.41
N ASP A 734 -15.12 2.69 24.11
CA ASP A 734 -13.97 2.66 23.20
C ASP A 734 -14.35 2.98 21.75
N VAL A 735 -13.44 3.62 21.00
CA VAL A 735 -13.67 4.04 19.61
C VAL A 735 -14.01 2.87 18.68
N ASN A 736 -13.27 1.76 18.78
CA ASN A 736 -13.50 0.56 17.97
C ASN A 736 -14.49 -0.37 18.70
N GLY A 737 -14.31 -0.53 20.01
CA GLY A 737 -15.13 -1.39 20.87
C GLY A 737 -16.62 -1.04 20.84
N ARG A 738 -16.98 0.24 20.76
CA ARG A 738 -18.38 0.68 20.65
C ARG A 738 -19.09 0.14 19.42
N MET A 739 -18.40 0.13 18.27
CA MET A 739 -18.98 -0.39 17.03
C MET A 739 -19.09 -1.91 17.08
N GLU A 740 -18.05 -2.57 17.60
CA GLU A 740 -18.05 -4.02 17.74
C GLU A 740 -19.08 -4.50 18.77
N ASN A 741 -19.28 -3.77 19.87
CA ASN A 741 -20.31 -4.05 20.88
C ASN A 741 -21.72 -4.05 20.26
N ALA A 742 -22.03 -3.05 19.44
CA ALA A 742 -23.29 -2.97 18.73
C ALA A 742 -23.47 -4.12 17.71
N TYR A 743 -22.40 -4.50 17.03
CA TYR A 743 -22.40 -5.60 16.08
C TYR A 743 -22.62 -6.95 16.77
N GLN A 744 -21.86 -7.26 17.83
CA GLN A 744 -22.03 -8.50 18.59
C GLN A 744 -23.42 -8.60 19.21
N THR A 745 -23.93 -7.49 19.77
CA THR A 745 -25.30 -7.46 20.31
C THR A 745 -26.33 -7.71 19.20
N LEU A 746 -26.15 -7.15 18.00
CA LEU A 746 -27.02 -7.44 16.86
C LEU A 746 -27.01 -8.92 16.51
N LEU A 747 -25.85 -9.57 16.43
CA LEU A 747 -25.76 -10.99 16.09
C LEU A 747 -26.55 -11.86 17.08
N GLU A 748 -26.49 -11.54 18.38
CA GLU A 748 -27.26 -12.23 19.42
C GLU A 748 -28.79 -12.03 19.25
N VAL A 749 -29.23 -10.81 18.90
CA VAL A 749 -30.66 -10.48 18.79
C VAL A 749 -31.20 -10.57 17.36
N GLU A 750 -30.41 -10.92 16.35
CA GLU A 750 -30.77 -10.84 14.93
C GLU A 750 -32.06 -11.61 14.59
N PRO A 751 -32.28 -12.86 15.05
CA PRO A 751 -33.53 -13.57 14.79
C PRO A 751 -34.74 -12.82 15.32
N LEU A 752 -34.59 -12.20 16.50
CA LEU A 752 -35.63 -11.38 17.13
C LEU A 752 -35.80 -10.04 16.39
N TRP A 753 -34.71 -9.39 15.97
CA TRP A 753 -34.73 -8.18 15.16
C TRP A 753 -35.52 -8.41 13.86
N GLN A 754 -35.23 -9.49 13.14
CA GLN A 754 -35.92 -9.84 11.89
C GLN A 754 -37.38 -10.22 12.13
N LYS A 755 -37.68 -10.94 13.22
CA LYS A 755 -39.06 -11.23 13.65
C LYS A 755 -39.85 -9.94 13.88
N PHE A 756 -39.25 -8.98 14.60
CA PHE A 756 -39.85 -7.67 14.85
C PHE A 756 -40.02 -6.85 13.57
N LYS A 757 -38.99 -6.73 12.73
CA LYS A 757 -39.06 -5.98 11.46
C LYS A 757 -40.10 -6.53 10.50
N LYS A 758 -40.26 -7.85 10.45
CA LYS A 758 -41.32 -8.50 9.67
C LYS A 758 -42.72 -8.21 10.23
N ALA A 759 -42.86 -8.07 11.55
CA ALA A 759 -44.10 -7.62 12.15
C ALA A 759 -44.37 -6.16 11.81
N GLU A 760 -43.39 -5.27 12.04
CA GLU A 760 -43.43 -3.83 11.78
C GLU A 760 -43.87 -3.49 10.35
N HIS A 761 -43.46 -4.31 9.37
CA HIS A 761 -43.83 -4.14 7.96
C HIS A 761 -45.31 -4.37 7.62
N LYS A 762 -46.16 -4.84 8.54
CA LYS A 762 -47.57 -5.12 8.27
C LYS A 762 -48.50 -3.88 8.30
N ASP A 763 -47.98 -2.65 8.22
CA ASP A 763 -48.74 -1.37 8.14
C ASP A 763 -49.81 -1.15 9.25
N HIS A 764 -49.67 -1.82 10.39
CA HIS A 764 -50.65 -1.78 11.49
C HIS A 764 -50.06 -1.35 12.83
N PHE A 765 -48.96 -0.58 12.85
CA PHE A 765 -48.31 -0.15 14.10
C PHE A 765 -48.79 1.23 14.54
N GLU A 766 -49.14 1.35 15.83
CA GLU A 766 -49.43 2.64 16.47
C GLU A 766 -48.16 3.17 17.16
N GLY A 767 -47.90 4.47 17.05
CA GLY A 767 -46.73 5.12 17.65
C GLY A 767 -45.93 5.96 16.68
N LEU A 768 -45.02 6.79 17.22
CA LEU A 768 -44.09 7.60 16.41
C LEU A 768 -42.63 7.18 16.63
N THR A 769 -42.33 6.43 17.70
CA THR A 769 -40.97 6.00 18.03
C THR A 769 -40.78 4.49 17.89
N PHE A 770 -39.51 4.07 17.81
CA PHE A 770 -39.15 2.65 17.80
C PHE A 770 -39.67 1.92 19.05
N GLU A 771 -39.57 2.55 20.23
CA GLU A 771 -40.07 1.99 21.49
C GLU A 771 -41.58 1.77 21.44
N ASP A 772 -42.35 2.73 20.89
CA ASP A 772 -43.79 2.58 20.73
C ASP A 772 -44.12 1.35 19.89
N HIS A 773 -43.39 1.15 18.78
CA HIS A 773 -43.60 0.00 17.90
C HIS A 773 -43.24 -1.33 18.56
N VAL A 774 -42.13 -1.38 19.31
CA VAL A 774 -41.73 -2.58 20.07
C VAL A 774 -42.79 -2.92 21.12
N VAL A 775 -43.28 -1.90 21.84
CA VAL A 775 -44.34 -2.06 22.83
C VAL A 775 -45.64 -2.55 22.17
N TYR A 776 -46.02 -1.98 21.03
CA TYR A 776 -47.20 -2.40 20.27
C TYR A 776 -47.09 -3.86 19.80
N ALA A 777 -45.93 -4.28 19.28
CA ALA A 777 -45.67 -5.69 18.94
C ALA A 777 -45.79 -6.60 20.17
N SER A 778 -45.34 -6.15 21.34
CA SER A 778 -45.47 -6.91 22.57
C SER A 778 -46.93 -7.08 23.00
N GLN A 779 -47.74 -6.02 22.88
CA GLN A 779 -49.16 -6.07 23.25
C GLN A 779 -50.00 -6.97 22.34
N ASN A 780 -49.70 -6.97 21.05
CA ASN A 780 -50.40 -7.81 20.08
C ASN A 780 -49.93 -9.26 20.06
N GLY A 781 -48.95 -9.61 20.91
CA GLY A 781 -48.42 -10.95 21.04
C GLY A 781 -47.48 -11.37 19.89
N ASP A 782 -47.01 -10.41 19.07
CA ASP A 782 -45.99 -10.68 18.06
C ASP A 782 -44.63 -10.98 18.72
N ILE A 783 -44.34 -10.35 19.87
CA ILE A 783 -43.15 -10.60 20.71
C ILE A 783 -43.51 -10.65 22.20
N THR A 784 -42.66 -11.24 23.02
CA THR A 784 -42.80 -11.26 24.49
C THR A 784 -42.26 -9.97 25.13
N GLU A 785 -42.58 -9.73 26.40
CA GLU A 785 -42.06 -8.59 27.17
C GLU A 785 -40.52 -8.66 27.33
N ALA A 786 -39.97 -9.85 27.59
CA ALA A 786 -38.52 -10.06 27.65
C ALA A 786 -37.83 -9.83 26.29
N GLU A 787 -38.48 -10.22 25.19
CA GLU A 787 -38.02 -9.93 23.82
C GLU A 787 -38.05 -8.40 23.54
N ALA A 788 -39.09 -7.71 24.01
CA ALA A 788 -39.20 -6.25 23.87
C ALA A 788 -38.06 -5.52 24.60
N GLU A 789 -37.73 -5.93 25.84
CA GLU A 789 -36.60 -5.38 26.59
C GLU A 789 -35.26 -5.55 25.86
N GLN A 790 -35.03 -6.72 25.24
CA GLN A 790 -33.82 -6.98 24.45
C GLN A 790 -33.72 -6.06 23.22
N LEU A 791 -34.83 -5.87 22.50
CA LEU A 791 -34.87 -4.97 21.34
C LEU A 791 -34.65 -3.51 21.71
N ILE A 792 -35.21 -3.05 22.82
CA ILE A 792 -35.02 -1.70 23.35
C ILE A 792 -33.56 -1.49 23.75
N ARG A 793 -32.97 -2.46 24.48
CA ARG A 793 -31.56 -2.42 24.86
C ARG A 793 -30.64 -2.39 23.64
N TYR A 794 -30.90 -3.24 22.66
CA TYR A 794 -30.15 -3.25 21.41
C TYR A 794 -30.25 -1.91 20.68
N ASN A 795 -31.45 -1.33 20.57
CA ASN A 795 -31.62 -0.03 19.91
C ASN A 795 -30.87 1.10 20.62
N ALA A 796 -30.78 1.07 21.95
CA ALA A 796 -29.96 2.00 22.71
C ALA A 796 -28.48 1.91 22.30
N ILE A 797 -27.92 0.70 22.28
CA ILE A 797 -26.52 0.42 21.91
C ILE A 797 -26.27 0.79 20.44
N ARG A 798 -27.14 0.33 19.54
CA ARG A 798 -27.10 0.64 18.10
C ARG A 798 -27.13 2.14 17.85
N PHE A 799 -28.02 2.87 18.52
CA PHE A 799 -28.12 4.30 18.29
C PHE A 799 -26.86 5.03 18.77
N ASP A 800 -26.36 4.69 19.95
CA ASP A 800 -25.12 5.28 20.46
C ASP A 800 -23.93 4.99 19.54
N SER A 801 -23.80 3.77 19.02
CA SER A 801 -22.72 3.43 18.11
C SER A 801 -22.76 4.22 16.79
N LEU A 802 -23.93 4.73 16.39
CA LEU A 802 -24.12 5.54 15.18
C LEU A 802 -23.96 7.05 15.40
N LEU A 803 -23.91 7.52 16.64
CA LEU A 803 -23.72 8.94 16.95
C LEU A 803 -22.35 9.46 16.50
N THR A 804 -22.34 10.68 15.95
CA THR A 804 -21.13 11.46 15.71
C THR A 804 -20.86 12.39 16.88
N ASP A 805 -19.59 12.76 17.08
CA ASP A 805 -19.24 13.78 18.07
C ASP A 805 -19.77 15.16 17.65
N VAL A 806 -19.99 16.01 18.65
CA VAL A 806 -20.35 17.41 18.50
C VAL A 806 -19.40 18.23 19.35
N PHE A 807 -19.04 19.41 18.89
CA PHE A 807 -18.12 20.30 19.59
C PHE A 807 -18.82 21.59 19.95
N ASP A 808 -18.21 22.33 20.88
CA ASP A 808 -18.57 23.73 21.09
C ASP A 808 -18.34 24.58 19.82
N LYS A 809 -18.83 25.82 19.83
CA LYS A 809 -18.76 26.73 18.68
C LYS A 809 -17.33 26.96 18.16
N HIS A 810 -16.32 26.77 19.00
CA HIS A 810 -14.92 26.98 18.66
C HIS A 810 -14.15 25.69 18.36
N LEU A 811 -14.81 24.53 18.35
CA LEU A 811 -14.19 23.22 18.09
C LEU A 811 -13.09 22.86 19.10
N ALA A 812 -13.15 23.40 20.31
CA ALA A 812 -12.17 23.19 21.37
C ALA A 812 -12.46 21.93 22.17
N GLU A 813 -13.73 21.68 22.51
CA GLU A 813 -14.12 20.58 23.40
C GLU A 813 -15.30 19.78 22.84
N ALA A 814 -15.16 18.46 22.82
CA ALA A 814 -16.23 17.54 22.48
C ALA A 814 -17.31 17.58 23.57
N GLN A 815 -18.57 17.74 23.17
CA GLN A 815 -19.71 17.85 24.06
C GLN A 815 -20.39 16.48 24.24
N PRO A 816 -20.89 16.15 25.45
CA PRO A 816 -21.71 14.97 25.66
C PRO A 816 -22.92 14.98 24.73
N ARG A 817 -23.26 13.81 24.18
CA ARG A 817 -24.42 13.66 23.30
C ARG A 817 -25.43 12.72 23.93
N ASP A 818 -26.64 13.22 24.16
CA ASP A 818 -27.72 12.44 24.74
C ASP A 818 -28.19 11.36 23.76
N ASN A 819 -28.37 10.15 24.28
CA ASN A 819 -29.03 9.06 23.56
C ASN A 819 -30.53 9.03 23.95
N PRO A 820 -31.44 9.42 23.04
CA PRO A 820 -32.88 9.45 23.32
C PRO A 820 -33.48 8.05 23.55
N HIS A 821 -32.75 7.00 23.17
CA HIS A 821 -33.13 5.60 23.33
C HIS A 821 -32.46 4.93 24.55
N SER A 822 -31.80 5.70 25.43
CA SER A 822 -31.16 5.12 26.62
C SER A 822 -32.14 4.30 27.46
N LEU A 823 -31.62 3.30 28.18
CA LEU A 823 -32.46 2.42 28.99
C LEU A 823 -33.25 3.20 30.04
N ASP A 824 -32.67 4.24 30.63
CA ASP A 824 -33.36 5.11 31.60
C ASP A 824 -34.53 5.87 30.95
N ASN A 825 -34.35 6.37 29.72
CA ASN A 825 -35.40 7.04 28.96
C ASN A 825 -36.47 6.05 28.49
N ALA A 826 -36.07 4.83 28.11
CA ALA A 826 -36.98 3.79 27.67
C ALA A 826 -37.78 3.18 28.83
N VAL A 827 -37.17 2.97 30.00
CA VAL A 827 -37.83 2.50 31.22
C VAL A 827 -38.80 3.56 31.74
N HIS A 828 -38.48 4.85 31.67
CA HIS A 828 -39.43 5.91 32.01
C HIS A 828 -40.67 5.85 31.10
N LYS A 829 -40.48 5.70 29.79
CA LYS A 829 -41.57 5.52 28.81
C LYS A 829 -42.36 4.21 29.03
N LEU A 830 -41.69 3.10 29.33
CA LEU A 830 -42.31 1.81 29.66
C LEU A 830 -43.11 1.87 30.98
N THR A 831 -42.66 2.65 31.96
CA THR A 831 -43.31 2.82 33.27
C THR A 831 -44.54 3.73 33.15
N ASP A 832 -44.42 4.85 32.44
CA ASP A 832 -45.57 5.71 32.08
C ASP A 832 -46.60 4.93 31.24
N TYR A 833 -46.12 3.99 30.43
CA TYR A 833 -46.96 3.09 29.66
C TYR A 833 -47.61 1.96 30.47
N ALA A 834 -46.92 1.34 31.44
CA ALA A 834 -47.54 0.38 32.34
C ALA A 834 -48.73 1.03 33.08
N GLN A 835 -48.61 2.32 33.41
CA GLN A 835 -49.72 3.12 33.92
C GLN A 835 -50.83 3.36 32.87
N LEU A 836 -50.49 3.68 31.63
CA LEU A 836 -51.46 3.85 30.53
C LEU A 836 -52.16 2.54 30.13
N LYS A 837 -51.45 1.40 30.11
CA LYS A 837 -51.97 0.04 29.87
C LYS A 837 -52.94 -0.36 30.99
N ASN A 838 -52.59 -0.09 32.25
CA ASN A 838 -53.50 -0.28 33.38
C ASN A 838 -54.75 0.61 33.27
N GLN A 839 -54.63 1.85 32.80
CA GLN A 839 -55.76 2.75 32.58
C GLN A 839 -56.63 2.34 31.38
N ALA A 840 -56.04 1.81 30.31
CA ALA A 840 -56.74 1.32 29.13
C ALA A 840 -57.46 -0.01 29.39
N GLN A 841 -56.83 -0.93 30.14
CA GLN A 841 -57.46 -2.15 30.64
C GLN A 841 -58.61 -1.84 31.61
N ALA A 842 -58.47 -0.79 32.43
CA ALA A 842 -59.57 -0.28 33.25
C ALA A 842 -60.72 0.36 32.44
N ARG A 843 -60.43 0.96 31.27
CA ARG A 843 -61.44 1.50 30.34
C ARG A 843 -62.17 0.42 29.53
N ASN A 844 -61.53 -0.72 29.27
CA ASN A 844 -62.07 -1.80 28.45
C ASN A 844 -62.72 -2.96 29.24
N GLY A 845 -62.99 -2.79 30.54
CA GLY A 845 -63.97 -3.58 31.30
C GLY A 845 -63.90 -5.10 31.11
N VAL A 846 -62.89 -5.76 31.69
CA VAL A 846 -63.02 -7.18 32.05
C VAL A 846 -63.83 -7.24 33.35
N ALA A 847 -65.02 -7.82 33.27
CA ALA A 847 -65.94 -8.00 34.39
C ALA A 847 -65.29 -8.79 35.54
N THR A 848 -65.30 -8.21 36.73
CA THR A 848 -65.34 -8.96 37.99
C THR A 848 -66.75 -8.85 38.55
N ASP A 849 -67.43 -9.99 38.65
CA ASP A 849 -68.74 -10.17 39.30
C ASP A 849 -68.75 -9.54 40.70
N ASP A 850 -69.73 -8.66 40.99
CA ASP A 850 -70.65 -8.88 42.11
C ASP A 850 -71.81 -7.86 42.18
N SER A 851 -73.02 -8.42 42.41
CA SER A 851 -74.20 -7.83 43.09
C SER A 851 -75.12 -6.76 42.42
N THR A 852 -76.26 -7.28 41.95
CA THR A 852 -77.69 -6.92 42.25
C THR A 852 -78.25 -5.48 42.24
N GLN A 853 -79.20 -5.30 41.29
CA GLN A 853 -80.55 -4.68 41.38
C GLN A 853 -80.76 -3.16 41.64
N THR A 854 -81.25 -2.46 40.61
CA THR A 854 -82.58 -1.77 40.45
C THR A 854 -82.43 -0.66 39.38
N ALA A 855 -83.04 -0.78 38.19
CA ALA A 855 -84.41 -0.45 37.78
C ALA A 855 -84.63 1.02 37.30
N ASP A 856 -84.93 1.11 36.00
CA ASP A 856 -85.84 2.03 35.29
C ASP A 856 -85.43 3.41 34.73
N ALA A 857 -85.70 3.50 33.42
CA ALA A 857 -86.30 4.59 32.64
C ALA A 857 -85.43 5.81 32.25
N VAL A 858 -85.57 6.48 31.10
CA VAL A 858 -86.24 6.36 29.78
C VAL A 858 -85.78 7.64 29.00
N THR A 859 -85.88 7.59 27.66
CA THR A 859 -85.94 8.70 26.67
C THR A 859 -84.69 9.46 26.20
N ALA A 860 -84.48 9.30 24.89
CA ALA A 860 -83.98 10.20 23.86
C ALA A 860 -84.22 11.71 24.08
N ASP A 861 -83.29 12.56 23.63
CA ASP A 861 -83.41 13.26 22.34
C ASP A 861 -82.10 13.97 21.94
N LYS A 862 -81.96 14.24 20.64
CA LYS A 862 -80.86 14.98 19.99
C LYS A 862 -80.87 16.48 20.34
N GLN A 863 -79.69 17.11 20.46
CA GLN A 863 -79.45 18.44 19.87
C GLN A 863 -77.96 18.84 19.81
N GLU A 864 -77.63 19.51 18.71
CA GLU A 864 -76.32 20.02 18.27
C GLU A 864 -75.88 21.32 18.99
N SER A 865 -74.60 21.66 18.76
CA SER A 865 -74.01 23.02 18.65
C SER A 865 -73.82 23.81 19.95
N THR A 866 -72.60 23.92 20.51
CA THR A 866 -71.47 24.83 20.17
C THR A 866 -71.78 26.33 20.21
N GLY A 867 -70.98 27.04 21.01
CA GLY A 867 -70.84 28.50 21.16
C GLY A 867 -69.97 28.76 22.40
N ASP A 868 -68.64 28.79 22.28
CA ASP A 868 -67.76 29.90 21.89
C ASP A 868 -67.25 30.66 23.12
N ASP A 869 -65.92 30.73 23.27
CA ASP A 869 -65.18 31.97 23.54
C ASP A 869 -63.67 31.70 23.55
N ASN A 870 -63.05 32.13 22.45
CA ASN A 870 -61.64 32.42 22.21
C ASN A 870 -61.16 33.61 23.11
N PRO A 871 -59.87 33.87 23.41
CA PRO A 871 -58.75 34.14 22.48
C PRO A 871 -57.46 33.34 22.86
N ASP A 872 -56.42 33.14 22.03
CA ASP A 872 -55.70 34.06 21.17
C ASP A 872 -54.70 33.27 20.28
N HIS A 873 -54.24 33.91 19.18
CA HIS A 873 -53.27 33.47 18.16
C HIS A 873 -53.80 32.46 17.12
N GLY A 874 -53.90 32.74 15.81
CA GLY A 874 -53.26 33.74 14.96
C GLY A 874 -52.20 33.07 14.07
N TYR A 875 -52.62 32.41 12.98
CA TYR A 875 -52.03 32.46 11.62
C TYR A 875 -52.84 31.54 10.69
N GLU A 876 -53.19 32.08 9.52
CA GLU A 876 -54.13 31.59 8.51
C GLU A 876 -53.64 30.34 7.76
N SER A 877 -54.55 29.40 7.51
CA SER A 877 -54.50 28.49 6.36
C SER A 877 -55.17 29.14 5.16
N ASP A 878 -54.63 28.93 3.96
CA ASP A 878 -55.35 28.27 2.86
C ASP A 878 -54.48 28.20 1.61
N GLY A 879 -54.46 27.02 0.99
CA GLY A 879 -53.82 26.81 -0.30
C GLY A 879 -53.66 25.33 -0.63
N ASP A 880 -54.66 24.78 -1.31
CA ASP A 880 -54.69 23.43 -1.89
C ASP A 880 -53.37 23.03 -2.58
N VAL A 881 -52.77 21.92 -2.13
CA VAL A 881 -51.65 21.28 -2.85
C VAL A 881 -52.23 20.38 -3.94
N LYS A 882 -52.15 20.84 -5.20
CA LYS A 882 -52.28 19.98 -6.38
C LYS A 882 -51.02 19.13 -6.53
N MET A 883 -51.20 17.82 -6.65
CA MET A 883 -50.15 16.89 -7.08
C MET A 883 -49.70 17.25 -8.50
N VAL A 884 -48.41 17.55 -8.66
CA VAL A 884 -47.78 17.91 -9.94
C VAL A 884 -47.23 16.64 -10.60
N SER A 885 -47.47 16.43 -11.89
CA SER A 885 -46.98 15.26 -12.64
C SER A 885 -45.55 15.47 -13.14
N GLU A 886 -44.81 14.37 -13.33
CA GLU A 886 -43.38 14.26 -13.74
C GLU A 886 -42.93 15.04 -14.99
N GLN A 887 -43.81 15.78 -15.67
CA GLN A 887 -43.45 16.65 -16.80
C GLN A 887 -43.04 18.06 -16.37
N ASP A 888 -43.47 18.55 -15.21
CA ASP A 888 -43.18 19.93 -14.78
C ASP A 888 -41.79 20.06 -14.09
N THR A 889 -41.17 18.94 -13.70
CA THR A 889 -39.77 18.92 -13.19
C THR A 889 -38.72 18.97 -14.31
N VAL A 890 -39.13 18.88 -15.58
CA VAL A 890 -38.19 18.94 -16.73
C VAL A 890 -37.93 20.39 -17.17
N GLU A 891 -38.92 21.28 -17.05
CA GLU A 891 -38.75 22.71 -17.36
C GLU A 891 -37.92 23.43 -16.27
N GLU A 892 -38.07 23.05 -15.00
CA GLU A 892 -37.34 23.68 -13.89
C GLU A 892 -35.84 23.32 -13.86
N VAL A 893 -35.46 22.16 -14.42
CA VAL A 893 -34.06 21.72 -14.56
C VAL A 893 -33.40 22.33 -15.82
N GLN A 894 -34.18 22.77 -16.81
CA GLN A 894 -33.66 23.43 -18.01
C GLN A 894 -33.34 24.92 -17.80
N GLU A 895 -33.97 25.62 -16.85
CA GLU A 895 -33.66 27.03 -16.56
C GLU A 895 -32.33 27.22 -15.80
N GLN A 896 -31.80 26.20 -15.13
CA GLN A 896 -30.53 26.29 -14.37
C GLN A 896 -29.26 25.94 -15.19
N ALA A 897 -29.39 25.66 -16.50
CA ALA A 897 -28.27 25.18 -17.33
C ALA A 897 -28.05 25.96 -18.66
N ASP A 898 -28.40 27.25 -18.73
CA ASP A 898 -28.20 28.05 -19.95
C ASP A 898 -26.75 28.58 -20.08
N PHE A 899 -25.84 27.75 -20.60
CA PHE A 899 -24.60 28.23 -21.24
C PHE A 899 -24.85 28.40 -22.75
N LYS A 900 -25.19 29.61 -23.17
CA LYS A 900 -25.22 29.98 -24.59
C LYS A 900 -23.79 30.14 -25.13
N ASP A 901 -23.34 29.12 -25.83
CA ASP A 901 -22.58 29.15 -27.10
C ASP A 901 -21.63 27.94 -27.21
N VAL A 902 -22.15 26.77 -27.59
CA VAL A 902 -21.30 25.74 -28.24
C VAL A 902 -22.08 24.96 -29.30
N ASN A 903 -21.49 24.93 -30.49
CA ASN A 903 -21.90 24.30 -31.75
C ASN A 903 -22.15 22.76 -31.62
N PRO A 904 -23.24 22.19 -32.15
CA PRO A 904 -23.56 20.77 -31.99
C PRO A 904 -22.98 19.96 -33.16
N ASP A 905 -21.86 19.28 -32.92
CA ASP A 905 -21.42 18.10 -33.69
C ASP A 905 -20.37 17.34 -32.85
N ALA A 906 -20.82 16.55 -31.87
CA ALA A 906 -20.02 15.48 -31.27
C ALA A 906 -20.94 14.43 -30.65
N GLU A 907 -20.70 13.18 -31.03
CA GLU A 907 -21.48 11.97 -30.73
C GLU A 907 -21.60 11.70 -29.22
N ALA A 908 -22.77 11.16 -28.84
CA ALA A 908 -23.12 10.76 -27.48
C ALA A 908 -22.22 9.64 -26.93
N LEU A 909 -21.75 9.81 -25.68
CA LEU A 909 -21.09 8.76 -24.90
C LEU A 909 -21.69 8.62 -23.49
N ASP A 910 -21.80 7.36 -23.09
CA ASP A 910 -22.40 6.73 -21.90
C ASP A 910 -21.84 7.22 -20.53
N PRO A 911 -22.68 7.58 -19.54
CA PRO A 911 -22.24 8.06 -18.24
C PRO A 911 -22.17 6.93 -17.21
N ARG A 912 -21.22 5.99 -17.34
CA ARG A 912 -20.82 5.11 -16.22
C ARG A 912 -19.31 4.87 -16.24
N ARG A 913 -18.70 5.09 -15.07
CA ARG A 913 -17.26 5.02 -14.71
C ARG A 913 -16.49 6.33 -14.88
N ARG A 914 -16.33 7.05 -13.77
CA ARG A 914 -15.26 8.04 -13.56
C ARG A 914 -14.27 7.40 -12.59
N ASP A 915 -13.14 6.92 -13.10
CA ASP A 915 -12.02 6.45 -12.27
C ASP A 915 -10.98 7.57 -12.08
N ALA A 916 -10.28 7.53 -10.95
CA ALA A 916 -9.35 8.55 -10.46
C ALA A 916 -8.07 8.75 -11.31
N GLU A 917 -7.75 7.85 -12.26
CA GLU A 917 -6.62 8.04 -13.19
C GLU A 917 -6.89 9.14 -14.24
N THR A 918 -8.15 9.46 -14.52
CA THR A 918 -8.54 10.42 -15.56
C THR A 918 -8.30 11.88 -15.17
N HIS A 919 -8.21 12.19 -13.88
CA HIS A 919 -8.02 13.57 -13.39
C HIS A 919 -6.60 14.11 -13.58
N LEU A 920 -5.59 13.25 -13.78
CA LEU A 920 -4.21 13.65 -14.03
C LEU A 920 -3.92 13.90 -15.53
N SER A 921 -4.60 13.19 -16.43
CA SER A 921 -4.42 13.34 -17.87
C SER A 921 -5.16 14.56 -18.44
N GLU A 922 -6.34 14.90 -17.91
CA GLU A 922 -7.12 16.06 -18.39
C GLU A 922 -6.50 17.41 -18.02
N ARG A 923 -5.84 17.53 -16.86
CA ARG A 923 -5.12 18.77 -16.49
C ARG A 923 -3.82 19.00 -17.26
N MET A 924 -3.22 17.96 -17.84
CA MET A 924 -1.99 18.10 -18.65
C MET A 924 -2.24 18.31 -20.15
N SER A 925 -3.45 18.00 -20.63
CA SER A 925 -3.87 18.22 -22.01
C SER A 925 -4.13 19.71 -22.34
N TYR A 926 -4.59 20.50 -21.35
CA TYR A 926 -4.95 21.91 -21.56
C TYR A 926 -3.76 22.86 -21.74
N ASN A 927 -2.53 22.45 -21.38
CA ASN A 927 -1.33 23.28 -21.56
C ASN A 927 -0.60 23.05 -22.90
N HIS A 928 -1.09 22.17 -23.77
CA HIS A 928 -0.42 21.83 -25.03
C HIS A 928 -1.12 22.31 -26.31
N SER A 929 -2.20 23.10 -26.21
CA SER A 929 -2.92 23.64 -27.39
C SER A 929 -2.57 25.09 -27.77
N LEU A 930 -1.74 25.80 -27.00
CA LEU A 930 -1.26 27.14 -27.34
C LEU A 930 0.19 27.10 -27.83
N HIS A 931 0.48 26.40 -28.93
CA HIS A 931 1.61 26.67 -29.83
C HIS A 931 1.61 25.67 -30.99
N LYS A 932 0.79 25.94 -32.02
CA LYS A 932 1.07 25.49 -33.38
C LYS A 932 1.03 26.70 -34.30
N THR A 933 2.22 27.10 -34.70
CA THR A 933 2.55 28.09 -35.72
C THR A 933 2.08 27.65 -37.10
N ASP A 934 1.49 28.56 -37.86
CA ASP A 934 1.24 28.45 -39.29
C ASP A 934 2.42 29.10 -40.07
N PRO A 935 3.00 28.48 -41.12
CA PRO A 935 4.23 28.96 -41.75
C PRO A 935 3.94 29.62 -43.10
N THR A 936 4.06 30.94 -43.22
CA THR A 936 4.34 31.60 -44.52
C THR A 936 5.01 32.97 -44.36
N SER A 937 5.90 33.29 -45.31
CA SER A 937 6.68 34.53 -45.50
C SER A 937 7.93 34.67 -44.59
N ASP A 938 9.13 34.29 -45.01
CA ASP A 938 9.97 34.75 -46.12
C ASP A 938 10.64 36.12 -45.85
N LYS A 939 11.98 36.12 -45.96
CA LYS A 939 12.93 37.25 -46.07
C LYS A 939 13.54 37.93 -44.82
N MET A 940 14.80 37.53 -44.61
CA MET A 940 16.01 38.38 -44.76
C MET A 940 16.39 39.43 -43.68
N ILE A 941 17.65 39.33 -43.25
CA ILE A 941 18.67 40.39 -42.98
C ILE A 941 19.09 40.65 -41.52
N LYS A 942 20.31 40.18 -41.25
CA LYS A 942 21.52 40.79 -40.61
C LYS A 942 21.49 41.53 -39.27
N GLU A 943 22.50 41.15 -38.47
CA GLU A 943 23.50 41.96 -37.75
C GLU A 943 23.04 43.30 -37.15
N THR A 944 23.19 43.50 -35.83
CA THR A 944 24.36 44.21 -35.25
C THR A 944 24.22 44.41 -33.74
N ASP A 945 25.40 44.67 -33.18
CA ASP A 945 25.86 44.79 -31.82
C ASP A 945 25.58 46.17 -31.17
N SER A 946 25.81 46.25 -29.86
CA SER A 946 26.16 47.43 -29.04
C SER A 946 25.09 48.44 -28.55
N GLY A 947 25.16 48.75 -27.23
CA GLY A 947 25.44 50.14 -26.80
C GLY A 947 24.36 50.95 -26.04
N ILE A 948 24.39 50.86 -24.70
CA ILE A 948 24.39 51.96 -23.68
C ILE A 948 23.41 53.15 -23.82
N GLU A 949 22.57 53.40 -22.79
CA GLU A 949 22.51 54.65 -21.98
C GLU A 949 21.46 54.58 -20.83
N LYS A 950 21.87 55.02 -19.63
CA LYS A 950 21.07 55.42 -18.42
C LYS A 950 21.13 56.98 -18.33
N PRO A 951 20.52 57.73 -17.36
CA PRO A 951 19.64 57.41 -16.20
C PRO A 951 18.40 58.37 -16.00
N ASP A 952 17.50 58.08 -15.03
CA ASP A 952 17.27 58.93 -13.82
C ASP A 952 16.04 58.55 -12.94
N ASN A 953 16.30 58.62 -11.61
CA ASN A 953 15.45 58.95 -10.45
C ASN A 953 14.41 57.98 -9.79
N HIS A 954 14.90 57.32 -8.73
CA HIS A 954 14.47 57.30 -7.29
C HIS A 954 13.00 57.19 -6.82
N ALA A 955 12.76 56.17 -5.95
CA ALA A 955 12.07 56.13 -4.63
C ALA A 955 11.07 54.96 -4.55
N GLU A 956 10.91 54.14 -3.51
CA GLU A 956 11.51 53.91 -2.19
C GLU A 956 11.05 52.49 -1.79
N TRP A 957 11.94 51.71 -1.17
CA TRP A 957 11.60 50.44 -0.51
C TRP A 957 11.16 50.74 0.93
N GLN A 958 10.08 50.11 1.40
CA GLN A 958 9.88 49.91 2.84
C GLN A 958 9.52 48.46 3.14
N ASP A 959 10.40 47.88 3.96
CA ASP A 959 10.31 46.64 4.71
C ASP A 959 9.42 46.85 5.96
N GLY A 960 8.81 45.78 6.47
CA GLY A 960 7.77 45.86 7.49
C GLY A 960 7.60 44.60 8.35
N LEU A 961 8.66 44.20 9.07
CA LEU A 961 8.56 43.41 10.30
C LEU A 961 8.47 44.36 11.51
N ARG A 962 7.44 44.22 12.35
CA ARG A 962 7.39 44.83 13.69
C ARG A 962 7.22 43.76 14.77
N ARG A 963 8.22 43.70 15.64
CA ARG A 963 8.15 43.20 17.02
C ARG A 963 7.46 44.25 17.88
N ASP A 964 6.62 43.82 18.82
CA ASP A 964 6.21 44.62 19.96
C ASP A 964 7.23 44.44 21.10
N GLU A 965 7.75 45.57 21.57
CA GLU A 965 8.47 45.73 22.83
C GLU A 965 7.59 46.61 23.73
N ASN A 966 7.08 46.05 24.83
CA ASN A 966 6.97 46.68 26.14
C ASN A 966 6.28 45.69 27.10
N ASP A 967 7.07 44.94 27.87
CA ASP A 967 6.85 44.92 29.31
C ASP A 967 8.12 44.53 30.06
N LYS A 968 8.44 45.37 31.04
CA LYS A 968 9.54 45.23 32.00
C LYS A 968 8.97 44.60 33.27
N ILE A 969 9.51 43.46 33.68
CA ILE A 969 9.91 43.04 35.05
C ILE A 969 10.41 41.60 34.98
#